data_AF-A0A7V3XFU4-F1
#
_entry.id   AF-A0A7V3XFU4-F1
#
_cell.length_a   1.000
_cell.length_b   1.000
_cell.length_c   1.000
_cell.angle_alpha   90.00
_cell.angle_beta   90.00
_cell.angle_gamma   90.00
#
_symmetry.space_group_name_H-M   'P 1'
#
loop_
_entity.id
_entity.type
_entity.pdbx_description
1 polymer ?
#
loop_
_entity_poly.entity_id
_entity_poly.type
_entity_poly.pdbx_seq_one_letter_code
_entity_poly.pdbx_strand_id
1 'polypeptide(L)'
;MGTGRIKNYLQPLFFFLISLLFLQFPLLNVLGYEPSALMAVLFFFIMGRRGTRVGQAVRHLEPTAHLPPQRGEIGTSGFIASPSMTAYPRLRGQLGVGLLSWALPPWIYGIYNVWVSHCNFLQGLGTYSFVTLPALFHGLLVGFFLGVLCPNRKRANEGLAAYFLLTAVITLLEGILRPRVVPHNLILGVVDISWLGGRSFLTDLAPSYYWHRVLSLLLSFLYFLLAVLLLLRRIGRSREGPTKKSEHPLQVPSSWEVERFYVTRLTGALILLLMVAGLFPEETGLAIGSNSLRRHLSQVKETEHFILYVEPGSPAAENIARLAEEHEWYYHQIQQLLGRRVEKKILSYVYSSEEQKQKLTGLSLGTWLASPFTHSIHVAYEDEGLGSVLKHEIAHIFEGQLEKSWRFWAFPPLSEGLAEMIEEEYWRGGVFHEDLAAARRVGVLTPAEEVMTFQGFGLGRSAARKSYEVAGSFCGFLFHRYGIERLLSLCRTLDYEESFGKSLQELNREWLQFLEAVPVRPEVEQRIRYEFDDTRFPPFYRRECPRLGRKDPFEERAALAEQLLKSHQFPQARALFADLARQGDPSGRFRLREIEALRRQGAYEEAIRLVEALYASPPPSVDVLNEILEVRARLYLQAHRFEEALKALDDWHALPYDIWGSKWRIALYRAILRHAQVSARLIDGVESSNWCSLASQNQYRQALKEDPSATPAHYLLVRCALEDSRAPIDEILQEHARKFLEEEPELGFAKVRLLRLLGERAFRTGHLDQALGYFEQLPRYDNSPTLLQEVEAWRERIAWNRQRGPA
;
A
#
# COMPACT_ATOMS: atom_id res chain seq x y z
N MET A 1 34.42 1.10 -44.80
CA MET A 1 33.68 0.75 -43.55
C MET A 1 32.52 1.73 -43.39
N GLY A 2 31.28 1.29 -43.63
CA GLY A 2 30.14 2.17 -43.89
C GLY A 2 29.45 2.76 -42.65
N THR A 3 28.92 3.97 -42.83
CA THR A 3 28.14 4.81 -41.90
C THR A 3 26.96 4.12 -41.19
N GLY A 4 26.57 2.91 -41.63
CA GLY A 4 25.56 2.08 -40.99
C GLY A 4 25.98 1.50 -39.62
N ARG A 5 27.27 1.26 -39.37
CA ARG A 5 27.74 0.72 -38.07
C ARG A 5 27.66 1.76 -36.94
N ILE A 6 27.97 3.03 -37.22
CA ILE A 6 27.96 4.12 -36.22
C ILE A 6 26.55 4.34 -35.63
N LYS A 7 25.50 4.24 -36.46
CA LYS A 7 24.11 4.41 -36.01
C LYS A 7 23.64 3.36 -35.00
N ASN A 8 24.27 2.18 -34.95
CA ASN A 8 23.92 1.14 -33.98
C ASN A 8 24.46 1.43 -32.57
N TYR A 9 25.53 2.24 -32.45
CA TYR A 9 26.12 2.63 -31.16
C TYR A 9 25.46 3.86 -30.52
N LEU A 10 24.72 4.66 -31.29
CA LEU A 10 24.01 5.84 -30.78
C LEU A 10 22.90 5.49 -29.77
N GLN A 11 22.26 4.32 -29.89
CA GLN A 11 21.21 3.93 -28.96
C GLN A 11 21.76 3.49 -27.59
N PRO A 12 22.76 2.58 -27.51
CA PRO A 12 23.43 2.32 -26.24
C PRO A 12 23.93 3.62 -25.57
N LEU A 13 24.54 4.53 -26.33
CA LEU A 13 24.96 5.84 -25.82
C LEU A 13 23.78 6.68 -25.28
N PHE A 14 22.63 6.69 -25.96
CA PHE A 14 21.43 7.36 -25.46
C PHE A 14 20.96 6.79 -24.11
N PHE A 15 20.88 5.46 -23.98
CA PHE A 15 20.49 4.82 -22.72
C PHE A 15 21.52 5.01 -21.60
N PHE A 16 22.80 5.15 -21.95
CA PHE A 16 23.83 5.55 -21.01
C PHE A 16 23.60 6.97 -20.48
N LEU A 17 23.44 7.94 -21.39
CA LEU A 17 23.23 9.35 -21.02
C LEU A 17 21.93 9.58 -20.25
N ILE A 18 20.82 8.93 -20.65
CA ILE A 18 19.54 9.08 -19.94
C ILE A 18 19.60 8.45 -18.55
N SER A 19 20.36 7.36 -18.36
CA SER A 19 20.56 6.78 -17.03
C SER A 19 21.37 7.72 -16.14
N LEU A 20 22.43 8.36 -16.66
CA LEU A 20 23.19 9.38 -15.93
C LEU A 20 22.31 10.59 -15.56
N LEU A 21 21.40 10.98 -16.45
CA LEU A 21 20.43 12.03 -16.17
C LEU A 21 19.46 11.61 -15.06
N PHE A 22 18.94 10.39 -15.10
CA PHE A 22 18.02 9.88 -14.06
C PHE A 22 18.67 9.85 -12.68
N LEU A 23 19.98 9.59 -12.58
CA LEU A 23 20.72 9.70 -11.32
C LEU A 23 20.67 11.09 -10.68
N GLN A 24 20.34 12.15 -11.43
CA GLN A 24 20.23 13.52 -10.92
C GLN A 24 18.86 13.83 -10.29
N PHE A 25 17.87 12.97 -10.47
CA PHE A 25 16.50 13.21 -10.00
C PHE A 25 16.13 12.24 -8.88
N PRO A 26 15.56 12.73 -7.75
CA PRO A 26 14.98 11.87 -6.72
C PRO A 26 13.95 10.90 -7.32
N LEU A 27 13.79 9.72 -6.71
CA LEU A 27 12.99 8.58 -7.18
C LEU A 27 13.49 7.89 -8.46
N LEU A 28 14.15 8.62 -9.37
CA LEU A 28 14.74 8.05 -10.58
C LEU A 28 16.18 7.59 -10.39
N ASN A 29 16.85 8.04 -9.32
CA ASN A 29 18.25 7.74 -9.02
C ASN A 29 18.51 6.35 -8.41
N VAL A 30 17.46 5.56 -8.18
CA VAL A 30 17.55 4.18 -7.69
C VAL A 30 16.83 3.26 -8.68
N LEU A 31 17.34 2.06 -8.94
CA LEU A 31 16.77 1.10 -9.91
C LEU A 31 15.43 0.47 -9.41
N GLY A 32 14.43 1.30 -9.14
CA GLY A 32 13.09 0.92 -8.67
C GLY A 32 12.04 0.89 -9.79
N TYR A 33 10.76 1.01 -9.42
CA TYR A 33 9.65 0.97 -10.37
C TYR A 33 9.61 2.20 -11.29
N GLU A 34 9.78 3.40 -10.75
CA GLU A 34 9.67 4.68 -11.46
C GLU A 34 10.62 4.79 -12.67
N PRO A 35 11.96 4.60 -12.51
CA PRO A 35 12.85 4.60 -13.67
C PRO A 35 12.61 3.41 -14.59
N SER A 36 12.15 2.26 -14.08
CA SER A 36 11.81 1.09 -14.90
C SER A 36 10.60 1.34 -15.79
N ALA A 37 9.56 2.03 -15.30
CA ALA A 37 8.39 2.41 -16.06
C ALA A 37 8.75 3.40 -17.18
N LEU A 38 9.54 4.44 -16.86
CA LEU A 38 10.04 5.39 -17.87
C LEU A 38 10.91 4.70 -18.93
N MET A 39 11.82 3.82 -18.50
CA MET A 39 12.65 3.04 -19.42
C MET A 39 11.82 2.11 -20.29
N ALA A 40 10.74 1.50 -19.78
CA ALA A 40 9.85 0.66 -20.58
C ALA A 40 9.16 1.45 -21.70
N VAL A 41 8.71 2.67 -21.44
CA VAL A 41 8.17 3.56 -22.49
C VAL A 41 9.23 3.87 -23.55
N LEU A 42 10.46 4.20 -23.11
CA LEU A 42 11.57 4.48 -24.03
C LEU A 42 11.93 3.25 -24.88
N PHE A 43 12.05 2.07 -24.27
CA PHE A 43 12.31 0.82 -24.97
C PHE A 43 11.20 0.50 -25.97
N PHE A 44 9.93 0.63 -25.57
CA PHE A 44 8.79 0.40 -26.45
C PHE A 44 8.88 1.26 -27.72
N PHE A 45 9.08 2.58 -27.59
CA PHE A 45 9.11 3.48 -28.76
C PHE A 45 10.38 3.33 -29.60
N ILE A 46 11.55 3.19 -28.98
CA ILE A 46 12.83 3.06 -29.70
C ILE A 46 12.88 1.74 -30.45
N MET A 47 12.50 0.63 -29.79
CA MET A 47 12.46 -0.68 -30.43
C MET A 47 11.32 -0.78 -31.43
N GLY A 48 10.17 -0.16 -31.15
CA GLY A 48 9.07 -0.08 -32.12
C GLY A 48 9.46 0.64 -33.39
N ARG A 49 10.17 1.78 -33.31
CA ARG A 49 10.74 2.43 -34.49
C ARG A 49 11.71 1.52 -35.24
N ARG A 50 12.57 0.75 -34.56
CA ARG A 50 13.43 -0.24 -35.25
C ARG A 50 12.61 -1.33 -35.94
N GLY A 51 11.56 -1.81 -35.28
CA GLY A 51 10.58 -2.74 -35.85
C GLY A 51 9.95 -2.17 -37.12
N THR A 52 9.44 -0.94 -37.10
CA THR A 52 8.82 -0.32 -38.29
C THR A 52 9.82 -0.19 -39.43
N ARG A 53 11.09 0.11 -39.13
CA ARG A 53 12.16 0.13 -40.13
C ARG A 53 12.38 -1.23 -40.77
N VAL A 54 12.44 -2.30 -39.98
CA VAL A 54 12.61 -3.67 -40.48
C VAL A 54 11.39 -4.11 -41.28
N GLY A 55 10.18 -3.87 -40.78
CA GLY A 55 8.93 -4.24 -41.45
C GLY A 55 8.79 -3.57 -42.82
N GLN A 56 9.12 -2.28 -42.93
CA GLN A 56 9.15 -1.55 -44.20
C GLN A 56 10.23 -2.09 -45.14
N ALA A 57 11.44 -2.34 -44.63
CA ALA A 57 12.52 -2.90 -45.44
C ALA A 57 12.18 -4.29 -45.98
N VAL A 58 11.52 -5.14 -45.19
CA VAL A 58 11.06 -6.47 -45.64
C VAL A 58 9.86 -6.36 -46.58
N ARG A 59 8.95 -5.41 -46.35
CA ARG A 59 7.82 -5.12 -47.24
C ARG A 59 8.26 -4.72 -48.65
N HIS A 60 9.37 -3.99 -48.78
CA HIS A 60 9.90 -3.50 -50.05
C HIS A 60 10.89 -4.42 -50.73
N LEU A 61 11.24 -5.56 -50.11
CA LEU A 61 11.94 -6.62 -50.84
C LEU A 61 10.96 -7.22 -51.84
N GLU A 62 11.07 -6.85 -53.10
CA GLU A 62 10.37 -7.57 -54.18
C GLU A 62 10.79 -9.04 -54.13
N PRO A 63 9.86 -10.00 -54.28
CA PRO A 63 10.24 -11.36 -54.58
C PRO A 63 10.92 -11.29 -55.94
N THR A 64 12.25 -11.40 -55.98
CA THR A 64 13.06 -11.32 -57.21
C THR A 64 12.44 -12.20 -58.29
N ALA A 65 11.71 -11.58 -59.19
CA ALA A 65 11.18 -12.18 -60.40
C ALA A 65 12.24 -11.94 -61.47
N HIS A 66 12.68 -13.04 -62.09
CA HIS A 66 13.47 -13.10 -63.32
C HIS A 66 14.95 -12.68 -63.23
N LEU A 67 15.79 -13.61 -62.79
CA LEU A 67 17.04 -13.87 -63.52
C LEU A 67 16.75 -15.04 -64.48
N PRO A 68 16.88 -14.88 -65.81
CA PRO A 68 16.78 -16.02 -66.72
C PRO A 68 17.89 -17.03 -66.37
N PRO A 69 17.64 -18.34 -66.48
CA PRO A 69 18.68 -19.32 -66.26
C PRO A 69 19.80 -19.08 -67.28
N GLN A 70 20.98 -18.69 -66.82
CA GLN A 70 22.17 -18.82 -67.66
C GLN A 70 22.34 -20.33 -67.93
N ARG A 71 22.22 -20.70 -69.20
CA ARG A 71 22.50 -22.07 -69.67
C ARG A 71 23.93 -22.42 -69.27
N GLY A 72 24.11 -23.37 -68.34
CA GLY A 72 25.40 -24.01 -68.17
C GLY A 72 25.77 -24.57 -66.80
N GLU A 73 25.05 -24.27 -65.71
CA GLU A 73 25.43 -24.79 -64.38
C GLU A 73 24.30 -25.59 -63.74
N ILE A 74 24.57 -26.89 -63.53
CA ILE A 74 23.80 -27.73 -62.60
C ILE A 74 24.17 -27.27 -61.19
N GLY A 75 23.49 -26.24 -60.70
CA GLY A 75 23.73 -25.66 -59.39
C GLY A 75 22.40 -25.27 -58.77
N THR A 76 22.04 -25.96 -57.68
CA THR A 76 21.00 -25.63 -56.67
C THR A 76 19.89 -24.70 -57.14
N SER A 77 18.71 -25.26 -57.37
CA SER A 77 17.44 -24.53 -57.50
C SER A 77 17.38 -23.35 -56.52
N GLY A 78 17.20 -22.14 -57.04
CA GLY A 78 17.15 -20.91 -56.26
C GLY A 78 16.13 -21.00 -55.14
N PHE A 79 16.61 -21.27 -53.92
CA PHE A 79 15.80 -21.26 -52.70
C PHE A 79 15.39 -19.80 -52.45
N ILE A 80 14.16 -19.46 -52.81
CA ILE A 80 13.56 -18.19 -52.38
C ILE A 80 13.41 -18.30 -50.86
N ALA A 81 14.24 -17.58 -50.13
CA ALA A 81 14.19 -17.54 -48.67
C ALA A 81 12.77 -17.12 -48.23
N SER A 82 12.17 -17.86 -47.29
CA SER A 82 10.87 -17.49 -46.76
C SER A 82 10.87 -16.08 -46.17
N PRO A 83 9.71 -15.40 -46.10
CA PRO A 83 9.58 -14.13 -45.39
C PRO A 83 10.08 -14.22 -43.95
N SER A 84 9.85 -15.35 -43.26
CA SER A 84 10.40 -15.60 -41.93
C SER A 84 11.93 -15.67 -41.93
N MET A 85 12.55 -16.38 -42.88
CA MET A 85 14.02 -16.46 -43.01
C MET A 85 14.67 -15.11 -43.32
N THR A 86 13.95 -14.18 -43.94
CA THR A 86 14.45 -12.83 -44.22
C THR A 86 14.21 -11.86 -43.06
N ALA A 87 13.05 -11.95 -42.40
CA ALA A 87 12.68 -11.08 -41.29
C ALA A 87 13.44 -11.43 -40.00
N TYR A 88 13.57 -12.72 -39.68
CA TYR A 88 14.11 -13.20 -38.42
C TYR A 88 15.56 -12.73 -38.15
N PRO A 89 16.54 -12.86 -39.08
CA PRO A 89 17.91 -12.40 -38.83
C PRO A 89 17.98 -10.88 -38.60
N ARG A 90 17.16 -10.10 -39.32
CA ARG A 90 17.09 -8.65 -39.16
C ARG A 90 16.51 -8.27 -37.81
N LEU A 91 15.42 -8.91 -37.38
CA LEU A 91 14.81 -8.71 -36.07
C LEU A 91 15.75 -9.14 -34.95
N ARG A 92 16.41 -10.30 -35.07
CA ARG A 92 17.43 -10.78 -34.12
C ARG A 92 18.58 -9.79 -33.97
N GLY A 93 19.05 -9.22 -35.08
CA GLY A 93 20.08 -8.17 -35.05
C GLY A 93 19.62 -6.91 -34.30
N GLN A 94 18.37 -6.46 -34.52
CA GLN A 94 17.82 -5.33 -33.77
C GLN A 94 17.63 -5.65 -32.29
N LEU A 95 17.16 -6.86 -31.97
CA LEU A 95 16.99 -7.34 -30.60
C LEU A 95 18.33 -7.38 -29.86
N GLY A 96 19.41 -7.85 -30.49
CA GLY A 96 20.74 -7.85 -29.87
C GLY A 96 21.20 -6.44 -29.47
N VAL A 97 20.95 -5.43 -30.31
CA VAL A 97 21.25 -4.03 -29.95
C VAL A 97 20.31 -3.52 -28.85
N GLY A 98 19.05 -3.94 -28.85
CA GLY A 98 18.09 -3.65 -27.79
C GLY A 98 18.55 -4.20 -26.44
N LEU A 99 18.93 -5.49 -26.38
CA LEU A 99 19.42 -6.15 -25.17
C LEU A 99 20.74 -5.55 -24.66
N LEU A 100 21.64 -5.17 -25.57
CA LEU A 100 22.85 -4.42 -25.19
C LEU A 100 22.49 -3.08 -24.56
N SER A 101 21.50 -2.37 -25.11
CA SER A 101 21.03 -1.10 -24.56
C SER A 101 20.31 -1.28 -23.22
N TRP A 102 19.60 -2.40 -23.06
CA TRP A 102 18.91 -2.78 -21.83
C TRP A 102 19.85 -3.11 -20.67
N ALA A 103 21.02 -3.69 -20.97
CA ALA A 103 22.02 -4.00 -19.96
C ALA A 103 22.71 -2.74 -19.38
N LEU A 104 22.72 -1.61 -20.10
CA LEU A 104 23.45 -0.41 -19.67
C LEU A 104 22.88 0.26 -18.41
N PRO A 105 21.55 0.53 -18.29
CA PRO A 105 21.02 1.15 -17.09
C PRO A 105 21.37 0.35 -15.82
N PRO A 106 21.09 -0.97 -15.69
CA PRO A 106 21.44 -1.70 -14.48
C PRO A 106 22.93 -1.68 -14.14
N TRP A 107 23.81 -1.66 -15.13
CA TRP A 107 25.25 -1.48 -14.90
C TRP A 107 25.56 -0.12 -14.25
N ILE A 108 24.97 0.96 -14.76
CA ILE A 108 25.17 2.32 -14.22
C ILE A 108 24.59 2.44 -12.81
N TYR A 109 23.36 1.97 -12.59
CA TYR A 109 22.75 1.95 -11.26
C TYR A 109 23.48 1.03 -10.30
N GLY A 110 24.04 -0.09 -10.77
CA GLY A 110 24.81 -1.02 -9.95
C GLY A 110 26.10 -0.38 -9.43
N ILE A 111 26.82 0.35 -10.31
CA ILE A 111 27.95 1.19 -9.90
C ILE A 111 27.46 2.21 -8.88
N TYR A 112 26.47 3.04 -9.22
CA TYR A 112 25.95 4.05 -8.30
C TYR A 112 25.53 3.48 -6.93
N ASN A 113 24.88 2.31 -6.90
CA ASN A 113 24.45 1.65 -5.67
C ASN A 113 25.62 1.16 -4.82
N VAL A 114 26.65 0.55 -5.43
CA VAL A 114 27.86 0.12 -4.69
C VAL A 114 28.61 1.31 -4.08
N TRP A 115 28.65 2.45 -4.77
CA TRP A 115 29.48 3.59 -4.37
C TRP A 115 28.74 4.68 -3.58
N VAL A 116 27.41 4.75 -3.67
CA VAL A 116 26.61 5.87 -3.12
C VAL A 116 25.46 5.37 -2.26
N SER A 117 24.56 4.56 -2.81
CA SER A 117 23.28 4.22 -2.17
C SER A 117 23.21 2.73 -1.82
N HIS A 118 23.18 2.36 -0.54
CA HIS A 118 23.17 0.96 -0.07
C HIS A 118 21.79 0.26 -0.25
N CYS A 119 21.11 0.46 -1.39
CA CYS A 119 19.77 -0.06 -1.66
C CYS A 119 19.82 -1.53 -2.14
N ASN A 120 18.70 -2.25 -2.03
CA ASN A 120 18.60 -3.63 -2.52
C ASN A 120 18.65 -3.72 -4.07
N PHE A 121 19.86 -3.76 -4.64
CA PHE A 121 20.09 -3.77 -6.09
C PHE A 121 19.47 -4.98 -6.79
N LEU A 122 19.51 -6.18 -6.19
CA LEU A 122 19.00 -7.39 -6.84
C LEU A 122 17.49 -7.34 -7.04
N GLN A 123 16.76 -6.84 -6.03
CA GLN A 123 15.32 -6.60 -6.13
C GLN A 123 15.01 -5.52 -7.18
N GLY A 124 15.83 -4.46 -7.24
CA GLY A 124 15.73 -3.43 -8.28
C GLY A 124 15.97 -3.96 -9.69
N LEU A 125 17.01 -4.76 -9.89
CA LEU A 125 17.32 -5.41 -11.16
C LEU A 125 16.17 -6.31 -11.61
N GLY A 126 15.60 -7.08 -10.69
CA GLY A 126 14.44 -7.92 -11.01
C GLY A 126 13.23 -7.07 -11.42
N THR A 127 12.94 -5.98 -10.70
CA THR A 127 11.86 -5.04 -11.01
C THR A 127 12.04 -4.45 -12.41
N TYR A 128 13.23 -3.93 -12.69
CA TYR A 128 13.62 -3.40 -13.98
C TYR A 128 13.45 -4.43 -15.09
N SER A 129 13.92 -5.65 -14.88
CA SER A 129 13.82 -6.74 -15.86
C SER A 129 12.36 -7.09 -16.17
N PHE A 130 11.54 -7.23 -15.12
CA PHE A 130 10.13 -7.58 -15.24
C PHE A 130 9.31 -6.53 -15.99
N VAL A 131 9.65 -5.25 -15.83
CA VAL A 131 8.95 -4.14 -16.48
C VAL A 131 9.44 -3.88 -17.90
N THR A 132 10.77 -3.82 -18.09
CA THR A 132 11.36 -3.33 -19.35
C THR A 132 11.54 -4.40 -20.42
N LEU A 133 11.84 -5.66 -20.08
CA LEU A 133 12.06 -6.70 -21.08
C LEU A 133 10.80 -6.96 -21.91
N PRO A 134 9.60 -7.18 -21.32
CA PRO A 134 8.38 -7.35 -22.12
C PRO A 134 8.09 -6.15 -23.02
N ALA A 135 8.26 -4.91 -22.52
CA ALA A 135 8.06 -3.69 -23.31
C ALA A 135 9.02 -3.57 -24.50
N LEU A 136 10.29 -3.96 -24.32
CA LEU A 136 11.32 -4.01 -25.37
C LEU A 136 10.92 -4.97 -26.49
N PHE A 137 10.55 -6.20 -26.14
CA PHE A 137 10.09 -7.22 -27.11
C PHE A 137 8.79 -6.78 -27.80
N HIS A 138 7.84 -6.30 -27.02
CA HIS A 138 6.53 -5.90 -27.52
C HIS A 138 6.63 -4.74 -28.50
N GLY A 139 7.40 -3.69 -28.15
CA GLY A 139 7.69 -2.58 -29.05
C GLY A 139 8.25 -3.06 -30.38
N LEU A 140 9.31 -3.87 -30.36
CA LEU A 140 9.94 -4.38 -31.59
C LEU A 140 8.96 -5.11 -32.52
N LEU A 141 8.12 -6.01 -31.98
CA LEU A 141 7.23 -6.85 -32.78
C LEU A 141 5.96 -6.11 -33.25
N VAL A 142 5.38 -5.25 -32.42
CA VAL A 142 4.29 -4.33 -32.83
C VAL A 142 4.79 -3.39 -33.93
N GLY A 143 5.98 -2.82 -33.74
CA GLY A 143 6.62 -1.98 -34.74
C GLY A 143 6.85 -2.71 -36.06
N PHE A 144 7.33 -3.96 -36.01
CA PHE A 144 7.51 -4.80 -37.20
C PHE A 144 6.19 -5.02 -37.94
N PHE A 145 5.13 -5.39 -37.22
CA PHE A 145 3.80 -5.56 -37.76
C PHE A 145 3.27 -4.28 -38.43
N LEU A 146 3.33 -3.14 -37.74
CA LEU A 146 2.91 -1.85 -38.29
C LEU A 146 3.75 -1.42 -39.49
N GLY A 147 5.05 -1.77 -39.49
CA GLY A 147 5.95 -1.55 -40.63
C GLY A 147 5.55 -2.35 -41.88
N VAL A 148 5.04 -3.57 -41.70
CA VAL A 148 4.52 -4.38 -42.82
C VAL A 148 3.14 -3.88 -43.27
N LEU A 149 2.27 -3.54 -42.32
CA LEU A 149 0.89 -3.13 -42.55
C LEU A 149 0.80 -1.76 -43.24
N CYS A 150 1.44 -0.74 -42.67
CA CYS A 150 1.30 0.66 -43.10
C CYS A 150 2.09 0.98 -44.37
N PRO A 151 1.61 1.87 -45.25
CA PRO A 151 2.21 2.13 -46.56
C PRO A 151 3.57 2.84 -46.49
N ASN A 152 3.83 3.58 -45.42
CA ASN A 152 5.11 4.26 -45.21
C ASN A 152 5.47 4.31 -43.72
N ARG A 153 6.72 4.68 -43.45
CA ARG A 153 7.26 4.79 -42.08
C ARG A 153 6.53 5.78 -41.19
N LYS A 154 6.07 6.91 -41.73
CA LYS A 154 5.37 7.95 -40.95
C LYS A 154 4.09 7.37 -40.36
N ARG A 155 3.23 6.78 -41.20
CA ARG A 155 1.99 6.13 -40.76
C ARG A 155 2.23 4.96 -39.81
N ALA A 156 3.30 4.19 -40.02
CA ALA A 156 3.67 3.10 -39.09
C ALA A 156 4.02 3.64 -37.69
N ASN A 157 4.73 4.77 -37.62
CA ASN A 157 5.08 5.40 -36.34
C ASN A 157 3.89 6.11 -35.68
N GLU A 158 3.01 6.73 -36.46
CA GLU A 158 1.72 7.27 -35.97
C GLU A 158 0.86 6.14 -35.38
N GLY A 159 0.79 4.99 -36.07
CA GLY A 159 0.12 3.80 -35.56
C GLY A 159 0.73 3.27 -34.26
N LEU A 160 2.05 3.37 -34.08
CA LEU A 160 2.72 2.97 -32.83
C LEU A 160 2.33 3.89 -31.66
N ALA A 161 2.24 5.21 -31.91
CA ALA A 161 1.76 6.16 -30.91
C ALA A 161 0.28 5.96 -30.58
N ALA A 162 -0.56 5.75 -31.60
CA ALA A 162 -1.98 5.43 -31.42
C ALA A 162 -2.16 4.12 -30.62
N TYR A 163 -1.33 3.10 -30.87
CA TYR A 163 -1.34 1.86 -30.10
C TYR A 163 -1.00 2.09 -28.63
N PHE A 164 0.06 2.86 -28.33
CA PHE A 164 0.40 3.23 -26.95
C PHE A 164 -0.77 3.91 -26.24
N LEU A 165 -1.38 4.93 -26.87
CA LEU A 165 -2.54 5.63 -26.33
C LEU A 165 -3.73 4.69 -26.12
N LEU A 166 -3.99 3.80 -27.08
CA LEU A 166 -5.06 2.80 -26.94
C LEU A 166 -4.82 1.88 -25.73
N THR A 167 -3.59 1.42 -25.50
CA THR A 167 -3.30 0.60 -24.31
C THR A 167 -3.53 1.38 -23.01
N ALA A 168 -3.17 2.67 -22.96
CA ALA A 168 -3.41 3.52 -21.80
C ALA A 168 -4.91 3.75 -21.57
N VAL A 169 -5.67 4.02 -22.62
CA VAL A 169 -7.14 4.18 -22.56
C VAL A 169 -7.82 2.90 -22.12
N ILE A 170 -7.41 1.73 -22.62
CA ILE A 170 -7.95 0.44 -22.19
C ILE A 170 -7.67 0.23 -20.70
N THR A 171 -6.43 0.43 -20.24
CA THR A 171 -6.08 0.31 -18.81
C THR A 171 -6.92 1.26 -17.94
N LEU A 172 -7.13 2.50 -18.38
CA LEU A 172 -7.97 3.47 -17.67
C LEU A 172 -9.44 3.03 -17.62
N LEU A 173 -9.99 2.59 -18.74
CA LEU A 173 -11.37 2.09 -18.81
C LEU A 173 -11.56 0.82 -17.98
N GLU A 174 -10.55 -0.05 -17.91
CA GLU A 174 -10.59 -1.22 -17.03
C GLU A 174 -10.61 -0.80 -15.55
N GLY A 175 -9.85 0.21 -15.15
CA GLY A 175 -9.88 0.74 -13.78
C GLY A 175 -11.20 1.43 -13.40
N ILE A 176 -11.86 2.09 -14.35
CA ILE A 176 -13.13 2.80 -14.09
C ILE A 176 -14.34 1.86 -14.16
N LEU A 177 -14.39 0.97 -15.16
CA LEU A 177 -15.59 0.20 -15.50
C LEU A 177 -15.62 -1.21 -14.92
N ARG A 178 -14.47 -1.74 -14.47
CA ARG A 178 -14.39 -3.11 -13.94
C ARG A 178 -13.96 -3.09 -12.48
N PRO A 179 -14.43 -4.03 -11.65
CA PRO A 179 -14.02 -4.14 -10.24
C PRO A 179 -12.62 -4.75 -10.10
N ARG A 180 -11.70 -4.45 -11.04
CA ARG A 180 -10.32 -4.91 -10.94
C ARG A 180 -9.62 -4.04 -9.91
N VAL A 181 -9.14 -4.68 -8.86
CA VAL A 181 -8.50 -3.98 -7.74
C VAL A 181 -7.17 -3.33 -8.16
N VAL A 182 -6.44 -3.93 -9.12
CA VAL A 182 -5.22 -3.33 -9.71
C VAL A 182 -5.21 -3.43 -11.24
N PRO A 183 -5.08 -2.30 -11.97
CA PRO A 183 -5.06 -2.29 -13.42
C PRO A 183 -3.70 -2.72 -13.98
N HIS A 184 -3.74 -3.33 -15.17
CA HIS A 184 -2.56 -3.79 -15.88
C HIS A 184 -2.47 -3.10 -17.24
N ASN A 185 -1.27 -2.69 -17.62
CA ASN A 185 -0.95 -2.10 -18.90
C ASN A 185 0.03 -2.99 -19.66
N LEU A 186 -0.19 -3.20 -20.96
CA LEU A 186 0.66 -4.08 -21.77
C LEU A 186 2.13 -3.65 -21.83
N ILE A 187 2.40 -2.36 -21.67
CA ILE A 187 3.74 -1.78 -21.77
C ILE A 187 4.33 -1.60 -20.37
N LEU A 188 3.63 -0.88 -19.49
CA LEU A 188 4.10 -0.59 -18.13
C LEU A 188 3.98 -1.79 -17.18
N GLY A 189 3.06 -2.72 -17.46
CA GLY A 189 2.61 -3.80 -16.57
C GLY A 189 1.73 -3.30 -15.46
N VAL A 190 2.13 -3.56 -14.23
CA VAL A 190 1.40 -3.04 -13.06
C VAL A 190 1.38 -1.53 -13.16
N VAL A 191 0.20 -0.94 -13.16
CA VAL A 191 0.02 0.47 -12.89
C VAL A 191 -0.47 0.52 -11.47
N ASP A 192 0.46 0.65 -10.53
CA ASP A 192 0.12 0.76 -9.13
C ASP A 192 -0.55 2.12 -8.91
N ILE A 193 -1.85 2.10 -8.61
CA ILE A 193 -2.63 3.31 -8.34
C ILE A 193 -2.16 3.95 -7.03
N SER A 194 -1.51 3.19 -6.14
CA SER A 194 -0.82 3.73 -4.98
C SER A 194 0.54 4.31 -5.37
N TRP A 195 0.50 5.42 -6.14
CA TRP A 195 1.67 6.24 -6.50
C TRP A 195 2.61 6.53 -5.30
N LEU A 196 2.11 6.36 -4.06
CA LEU A 196 2.75 6.67 -2.79
C LEU A 196 2.90 5.47 -1.81
N GLY A 197 2.42 4.26 -2.14
CA GLY A 197 2.39 3.09 -1.24
C GLY A 197 3.22 1.89 -1.72
N GLY A 198 3.81 1.13 -0.78
CA GLY A 198 4.25 -0.26 -1.01
C GLY A 198 5.72 -0.52 -1.39
N ARG A 199 6.40 -1.31 -0.54
CA ARG A 199 7.76 -1.87 -0.75
C ARG A 199 7.81 -2.87 -1.92
N SER A 200 9.04 -3.23 -2.32
CA SER A 200 9.45 -4.40 -3.11
C SER A 200 8.45 -4.86 -4.17
N PHE A 201 8.62 -4.35 -5.39
CA PHE A 201 7.83 -4.74 -6.54
C PHE A 201 7.93 -6.25 -6.91
N LEU A 202 8.77 -7.08 -6.29
CA LEU A 202 8.93 -8.49 -6.70
C LEU A 202 8.63 -9.56 -5.65
N THR A 203 8.72 -9.28 -4.35
CA THR A 203 8.50 -10.33 -3.34
C THR A 203 7.02 -10.66 -3.15
N ASP A 204 6.13 -9.71 -3.46
CA ASP A 204 4.72 -9.78 -3.04
C ASP A 204 3.72 -9.56 -4.19
N LEU A 205 4.14 -9.79 -5.44
CA LEU A 205 3.25 -9.69 -6.60
C LEU A 205 2.25 -10.85 -6.65
N ALA A 206 0.97 -10.52 -6.76
CA ALA A 206 -0.07 -11.47 -7.12
C ALA A 206 0.27 -12.22 -8.42
N PRO A 207 -0.10 -13.52 -8.55
CA PRO A 207 0.18 -14.32 -9.75
C PRO A 207 -0.30 -13.71 -11.07
N SER A 208 -1.36 -12.89 -11.03
CA SER A 208 -1.90 -12.20 -12.21
C SER A 208 -0.92 -11.29 -12.91
N TYR A 209 0.01 -10.69 -12.16
CA TYR A 209 1.05 -9.84 -12.73
C TYR A 209 1.98 -10.61 -13.66
N TYR A 210 2.39 -11.82 -13.24
CA TYR A 210 3.23 -12.71 -14.05
C TYR A 210 2.48 -13.18 -15.30
N TRP A 211 1.22 -13.59 -15.14
CA TRP A 211 0.40 -14.02 -16.28
C TRP A 211 0.14 -12.90 -17.27
N HIS A 212 -0.02 -11.66 -16.81
CA HIS A 212 -0.14 -10.50 -17.69
C HIS A 212 1.15 -10.25 -18.49
N ARG A 213 2.34 -10.54 -17.94
CA ARG A 213 3.59 -10.47 -18.72
C ARG A 213 3.70 -11.57 -19.76
N VAL A 214 3.27 -12.79 -19.42
CA VAL A 214 3.15 -13.88 -20.40
C VAL A 214 2.19 -13.48 -21.52
N LEU A 215 1.03 -12.90 -21.19
CA LEU A 215 0.06 -12.39 -22.16
C LEU A 215 0.68 -11.34 -23.10
N SER A 216 1.41 -10.37 -22.55
CA SER A 216 2.10 -9.35 -23.36
C SER A 216 3.08 -9.99 -24.36
N LEU A 217 3.84 -11.00 -23.95
CA LEU A 217 4.77 -11.71 -24.83
C LEU A 217 4.04 -12.55 -25.90
N LEU A 218 2.96 -13.24 -25.53
CA LEU A 218 2.12 -13.99 -26.47
C LEU A 218 1.46 -13.06 -27.51
N LEU A 219 0.97 -11.91 -27.08
CA LEU A 219 0.41 -10.89 -27.98
C LEU A 219 1.49 -10.31 -28.91
N SER A 220 2.71 -10.10 -28.40
CA SER A 220 3.86 -9.70 -29.23
C SER A 220 4.15 -10.72 -30.33
N PHE A 221 4.11 -12.01 -29.98
CA PHE A 221 4.31 -13.09 -30.93
C PHE A 221 3.17 -13.18 -31.95
N LEU A 222 1.92 -12.94 -31.54
CA LEU A 222 0.79 -12.83 -32.48
C LEU A 222 1.02 -11.75 -33.54
N TYR A 223 1.47 -10.56 -33.15
CA TYR A 223 1.77 -9.49 -34.11
C TYR A 223 2.87 -9.90 -35.11
N PHE A 224 3.88 -10.64 -34.66
CA PHE A 224 4.89 -11.20 -35.55
C PHE A 224 4.27 -12.17 -36.57
N LEU A 225 3.45 -13.12 -36.13
CA LEU A 225 2.80 -14.08 -37.03
C LEU A 225 1.87 -13.38 -38.03
N LEU A 226 1.07 -12.41 -37.58
CA LEU A 226 0.22 -11.60 -38.46
C LEU A 226 1.04 -10.85 -39.51
N ALA A 227 2.20 -10.29 -39.14
CA ALA A 227 3.11 -9.65 -40.08
C ALA A 227 3.64 -10.62 -41.13
N VAL A 228 4.03 -11.84 -40.73
CA VAL A 228 4.47 -12.90 -41.65
C VAL A 228 3.34 -13.32 -42.59
N LEU A 229 2.11 -13.49 -42.09
CA LEU A 229 0.94 -13.81 -42.93
C LEU A 229 0.63 -12.70 -43.96
N LEU A 230 0.77 -11.43 -43.58
CA LEU A 230 0.59 -10.31 -44.51
C LEU A 230 1.65 -10.33 -45.62
N LEU A 231 2.90 -10.68 -45.29
CA LEU A 231 3.97 -10.84 -46.28
C LEU A 231 3.70 -12.02 -47.22
N LEU A 232 3.35 -13.19 -46.67
CA LEU A 232 3.01 -14.38 -47.45
C LEU A 232 1.82 -14.15 -48.38
N ARG A 233 0.78 -13.43 -47.91
CA ARG A 233 -0.38 -13.05 -48.74
C ARG A 233 0.01 -12.13 -49.92
N ARG A 234 0.97 -11.23 -49.72
CA ARG A 234 1.48 -10.37 -50.80
C ARG A 234 2.25 -11.17 -51.85
N ILE A 235 3.07 -12.13 -51.42
CA ILE A 235 3.81 -13.03 -52.34
C ILE A 235 2.82 -13.85 -53.17
N GLY A 236 1.78 -14.41 -52.55
CA GLY A 236 0.72 -15.14 -53.27
C GLY A 236 0.04 -14.29 -54.35
N ARG A 237 -0.39 -13.06 -54.01
CA ARG A 237 -1.01 -12.13 -54.97
C ARG A 237 -0.10 -11.73 -56.13
N SER A 238 1.20 -11.59 -55.88
CA SER A 238 2.18 -11.25 -56.92
C SER A 238 2.38 -12.39 -57.93
N ARG A 239 2.05 -13.64 -57.56
CA ARG A 239 2.19 -14.82 -58.41
C ARG A 239 0.89 -15.21 -59.12
N GLU A 240 -0.27 -14.82 -58.61
CA GLU A 240 -1.59 -14.99 -59.24
C GLU A 240 -1.86 -13.98 -60.38
N GLY A 241 -0.82 -13.35 -60.95
CA GLY A 241 -0.94 -12.57 -62.18
C GLY A 241 -1.47 -13.42 -63.36
N PRO A 242 -1.97 -12.80 -64.45
CA PRO A 242 -2.68 -13.50 -65.52
C PRO A 242 -1.70 -14.30 -66.40
N THR A 243 -1.20 -15.42 -65.91
CA THR A 243 -0.40 -16.36 -66.71
C THR A 243 -0.99 -17.76 -66.58
N LYS A 244 -1.52 -18.21 -67.73
CA LYS A 244 -2.02 -19.53 -68.12
C LYS A 244 -1.89 -20.66 -67.08
N LYS A 245 -3.05 -21.23 -66.73
CA LYS A 245 -3.19 -22.56 -66.14
C LYS A 245 -2.27 -23.54 -66.89
N SER A 246 -1.19 -23.98 -66.24
CA SER A 246 -0.37 -25.10 -66.67
C SER A 246 -0.96 -26.35 -66.04
N GLU A 247 -1.44 -27.25 -66.90
CA GLU A 247 -1.94 -28.58 -66.56
C GLU A 247 -0.74 -29.51 -66.30
N HIS A 248 -0.32 -29.65 -65.05
CA HIS A 248 0.50 -30.78 -64.63
C HIS A 248 0.06 -31.27 -63.24
N PRO A 249 -0.31 -32.56 -63.09
CA PRO A 249 -0.73 -33.14 -61.82
C PRO A 249 0.50 -33.59 -61.02
N LEU A 250 0.47 -33.38 -59.70
CA LEU A 250 1.57 -33.55 -58.71
C LEU A 250 2.49 -32.33 -58.56
N GLN A 251 1.92 -31.21 -58.12
CA GLN A 251 2.70 -30.10 -57.56
C GLN A 251 2.97 -30.37 -56.07
N VAL A 252 4.23 -30.63 -55.73
CA VAL A 252 4.72 -30.55 -54.34
C VAL A 252 4.47 -29.12 -53.85
N PRO A 253 3.84 -28.91 -52.68
CA PRO A 253 3.58 -27.57 -52.19
C PRO A 253 4.90 -26.83 -52.02
N SER A 254 4.95 -25.63 -52.57
CA SER A 254 6.11 -24.77 -52.47
C SER A 254 6.34 -24.37 -51.00
N SER A 255 7.60 -24.10 -50.61
CA SER A 255 7.99 -23.88 -49.21
C SER A 255 7.16 -22.79 -48.49
N TRP A 256 6.70 -21.76 -49.21
CA TRP A 256 5.86 -20.69 -48.67
C TRP A 256 4.39 -21.10 -48.46
N GLU A 257 3.87 -22.08 -49.19
CA GLU A 257 2.52 -22.62 -48.99
C GLU A 257 2.47 -23.47 -47.73
N VAL A 258 3.51 -24.28 -47.51
CA VAL A 258 3.72 -25.05 -46.28
C VAL A 258 3.86 -24.11 -45.09
N GLU A 259 4.72 -23.10 -45.19
CA GLU A 259 4.88 -22.07 -44.15
C GLU A 259 3.55 -21.34 -43.88
N ARG A 260 2.83 -20.90 -44.93
CA ARG A 260 1.53 -20.24 -44.79
C ARG A 260 0.52 -21.13 -44.08
N PHE A 261 0.47 -22.42 -44.37
CA PHE A 261 -0.42 -23.36 -43.70
C PHE A 261 -0.13 -23.43 -42.19
N TYR A 262 1.13 -23.67 -41.80
CA TYR A 262 1.52 -23.75 -40.39
C TYR A 262 1.35 -22.41 -39.66
N VAL A 263 1.78 -21.30 -40.25
CA VAL A 263 1.63 -19.97 -39.65
C VAL A 263 0.15 -19.62 -39.49
N THR A 264 -0.72 -19.97 -40.45
CA THR A 264 -2.17 -19.72 -40.33
C THR A 264 -2.78 -20.52 -39.19
N ARG A 265 -2.44 -21.81 -39.07
CA ARG A 265 -2.91 -22.68 -37.97
C ARG A 265 -2.43 -22.17 -36.61
N LEU A 266 -1.15 -21.83 -36.50
CA LEU A 266 -0.56 -21.30 -35.28
C LEU A 266 -1.17 -19.94 -34.89
N THR A 267 -1.37 -19.05 -35.86
CA THR A 267 -2.04 -17.76 -35.65
C THR A 267 -3.47 -17.97 -35.17
N GLY A 268 -4.22 -18.89 -35.81
CA GLY A 268 -5.59 -19.23 -35.40
C GLY A 268 -5.65 -19.80 -33.98
N ALA A 269 -4.75 -20.73 -33.65
CA ALA A 269 -4.64 -21.31 -32.30
C ALA A 269 -4.28 -20.24 -31.25
N LEU A 270 -3.36 -19.33 -31.57
CA LEU A 270 -2.96 -18.24 -30.67
C LEU A 270 -4.07 -17.21 -30.49
N ILE A 271 -4.80 -16.85 -31.56
CA ILE A 271 -5.98 -15.98 -31.46
C ILE A 271 -7.04 -16.64 -30.57
N LEU A 272 -7.32 -17.93 -30.77
CA LEU A 272 -8.27 -18.66 -29.93
C LEU A 272 -7.82 -18.68 -28.46
N LEU A 273 -6.54 -18.97 -28.19
CA LEU A 273 -5.98 -18.93 -26.83
C LEU A 273 -6.14 -17.55 -26.19
N LEU A 274 -5.77 -16.48 -26.90
CA LEU A 274 -5.89 -15.10 -26.40
C LEU A 274 -7.35 -14.68 -26.24
N MET A 275 -8.25 -15.15 -27.10
CA MET A 275 -9.69 -14.91 -26.99
C MET A 275 -10.26 -15.61 -25.76
N VAL A 276 -9.94 -16.88 -25.53
CA VAL A 276 -10.34 -17.62 -24.32
C VAL A 276 -9.80 -16.91 -23.08
N ALA A 277 -8.52 -16.53 -23.08
CA ALA A 277 -7.90 -15.82 -21.96
C ALA A 277 -8.53 -14.43 -21.70
N GLY A 278 -8.97 -13.74 -22.74
CA GLY A 278 -9.69 -12.45 -22.63
C GLY A 278 -11.15 -12.59 -22.19
N LEU A 279 -11.80 -13.70 -22.53
CA LEU A 279 -13.19 -14.01 -22.13
C LEU A 279 -13.29 -14.54 -20.70
N PHE A 280 -12.26 -15.26 -20.24
CA PHE A 280 -12.19 -15.89 -18.91
C PHE A 280 -10.95 -15.43 -18.11
N PRO A 281 -10.77 -14.11 -17.92
CA PRO A 281 -9.54 -13.58 -17.35
C PRO A 281 -9.33 -13.98 -15.89
N GLU A 282 -10.40 -14.24 -15.13
CA GLU A 282 -10.29 -14.68 -13.73
C GLU A 282 -9.88 -16.16 -13.63
N GLU A 283 -10.44 -17.01 -14.48
CA GLU A 283 -10.15 -18.44 -14.53
C GLU A 283 -8.74 -18.72 -15.06
N THR A 284 -8.26 -17.90 -16.00
CA THR A 284 -6.86 -17.97 -16.45
C THR A 284 -5.88 -17.25 -15.53
N GLY A 285 -6.36 -16.61 -14.45
CA GLY A 285 -5.53 -15.84 -13.52
C GLY A 285 -4.96 -14.56 -14.12
N LEU A 286 -5.47 -14.05 -15.25
CA LEU A 286 -5.06 -12.78 -15.87
C LEU A 286 -5.64 -11.55 -15.16
N ALA A 287 -6.71 -11.74 -14.41
CA ALA A 287 -7.32 -10.70 -13.61
C ALA A 287 -7.76 -11.26 -12.26
N ILE A 288 -7.70 -10.40 -11.26
CA ILE A 288 -8.40 -10.58 -10.01
C ILE A 288 -9.71 -9.81 -10.16
N GLY A 289 -10.83 -10.51 -10.03
CA GLY A 289 -12.15 -9.90 -10.12
C GLY A 289 -13.10 -10.44 -9.05
N SER A 290 -14.34 -9.96 -9.10
CA SER A 290 -15.33 -10.17 -8.04
C SER A 290 -15.65 -11.64 -7.80
N ASN A 291 -15.61 -12.51 -8.82
CA ASN A 291 -15.95 -13.93 -8.65
C ASN A 291 -14.82 -14.68 -7.93
N SER A 292 -13.56 -14.40 -8.26
CA SER A 292 -12.40 -14.92 -7.53
C SER A 292 -12.41 -14.50 -6.07
N LEU A 293 -12.70 -13.22 -5.80
CA LEU A 293 -12.81 -12.72 -4.42
C LEU A 293 -13.95 -13.38 -3.65
N ARG A 294 -15.15 -13.47 -4.24
CA ARG A 294 -16.33 -14.12 -3.61
C ARG A 294 -16.16 -15.61 -3.34
N ARG A 295 -15.23 -16.29 -4.05
CA ARG A 295 -14.88 -17.68 -3.74
C ARG A 295 -14.07 -17.80 -2.45
N HIS A 296 -13.18 -16.85 -2.18
CA HIS A 296 -12.38 -16.82 -0.94
C HIS A 296 -13.16 -16.20 0.21
N LEU A 297 -13.83 -15.07 -0.05
CA LEU A 297 -14.68 -14.33 0.87
C LEU A 297 -16.15 -14.74 0.69
N SER A 298 -16.44 -16.01 0.95
CA SER A 298 -17.72 -16.64 0.59
C SER A 298 -18.83 -16.48 1.62
N GLN A 299 -18.52 -16.06 2.85
CA GLN A 299 -19.55 -15.75 3.85
C GLN A 299 -20.08 -14.33 3.61
N VAL A 300 -21.39 -14.20 3.57
CA VAL A 300 -22.08 -12.96 3.17
C VAL A 300 -23.01 -12.46 4.27
N LYS A 301 -22.99 -11.15 4.52
CA LYS A 301 -24.02 -10.45 5.31
C LYS A 301 -24.54 -9.27 4.50
N GLU A 302 -25.84 -9.26 4.28
CA GLU A 302 -26.53 -8.18 3.59
C GLU A 302 -27.22 -7.27 4.61
N THR A 303 -27.13 -5.96 4.38
CA THR A 303 -27.80 -4.90 5.15
C THR A 303 -28.64 -4.03 4.21
N GLU A 304 -29.17 -2.91 4.71
CA GLU A 304 -29.93 -1.97 3.87
C GLU A 304 -29.05 -1.37 2.76
N HIS A 305 -27.82 -0.95 3.11
CA HIS A 305 -26.92 -0.23 2.21
C HIS A 305 -25.70 -1.05 1.77
N PHE A 306 -25.44 -2.23 2.35
CA PHE A 306 -24.21 -2.99 2.08
C PHE A 306 -24.44 -4.48 1.80
N ILE A 307 -23.44 -5.07 1.14
CA ILE A 307 -23.22 -6.52 1.05
C ILE A 307 -21.79 -6.78 1.49
N LEU A 308 -21.60 -7.37 2.66
CA LEU A 308 -20.30 -7.70 3.24
C LEU A 308 -19.90 -9.11 2.79
N TYR A 309 -18.67 -9.25 2.30
CA TYR A 309 -18.01 -10.51 1.96
C TYR A 309 -16.81 -10.72 2.90
N VAL A 310 -16.84 -11.79 3.68
CA VAL A 310 -15.78 -12.17 4.62
C VAL A 310 -15.31 -13.60 4.38
N GLU A 311 -14.11 -13.93 4.83
CA GLU A 311 -13.62 -15.31 4.85
C GLU A 311 -14.34 -16.13 5.94
N PRO A 312 -14.95 -17.27 5.62
CA PRO A 312 -15.57 -18.14 6.62
C PRO A 312 -14.59 -18.58 7.71
N GLY A 313 -15.01 -18.51 8.97
CA GLY A 313 -14.18 -18.93 10.11
C GLY A 313 -13.05 -17.98 10.50
N SER A 314 -12.99 -16.79 9.88
CA SER A 314 -12.07 -15.71 10.26
C SER A 314 -12.60 -14.89 11.46
N PRO A 315 -11.74 -14.10 12.14
CA PRO A 315 -12.18 -13.13 13.14
C PRO A 315 -13.23 -12.13 12.61
N ALA A 316 -13.10 -11.73 11.34
CA ALA A 316 -14.09 -10.87 10.67
C ALA A 316 -15.46 -11.57 10.52
N ALA A 317 -15.47 -12.86 10.20
CA ALA A 317 -16.70 -13.67 10.14
C ALA A 317 -17.38 -13.83 11.51
N GLU A 318 -16.60 -13.99 12.57
CA GLU A 318 -17.13 -14.04 13.94
C GLU A 318 -17.79 -12.71 14.34
N ASN A 319 -17.28 -11.59 13.83
CA ASN A 319 -17.74 -10.24 14.15
C ASN A 319 -18.62 -9.61 13.06
N ILE A 320 -19.10 -10.38 12.07
CA ILE A 320 -19.76 -9.84 10.87
C ILE A 320 -21.02 -9.00 11.17
N ALA A 321 -21.75 -9.30 12.24
CA ALA A 321 -22.90 -8.51 12.67
C ALA A 321 -22.50 -7.12 13.17
N ARG A 322 -21.42 -7.03 13.96
CA ARG A 322 -20.83 -5.76 14.41
C ARG A 322 -20.35 -4.94 13.22
N LEU A 323 -19.63 -5.59 12.30
CA LEU A 323 -19.15 -4.93 11.08
C LEU A 323 -20.33 -4.37 10.28
N ALA A 324 -21.38 -5.14 10.07
CA ALA A 324 -22.58 -4.70 9.38
C ALA A 324 -23.23 -3.46 10.03
N GLU A 325 -23.35 -3.43 11.36
CA GLU A 325 -23.88 -2.28 12.08
C GLU A 325 -22.97 -1.03 11.94
N GLU A 326 -21.65 -1.22 12.03
CA GLU A 326 -20.67 -0.15 11.87
C GLU A 326 -20.71 0.47 10.47
N HIS A 327 -20.84 -0.35 9.43
CA HIS A 327 -21.01 0.13 8.05
C HIS A 327 -22.27 1.00 7.91
N GLU A 328 -23.39 0.53 8.48
CA GLU A 328 -24.66 1.26 8.45
C GLU A 328 -24.61 2.57 9.25
N TRP A 329 -23.89 2.59 10.37
CA TRP A 329 -23.68 3.78 11.16
C TRP A 329 -22.88 4.84 10.39
N TYR A 330 -21.72 4.47 9.82
CA TYR A 330 -20.91 5.42 9.05
C TYR A 330 -21.62 5.89 7.78
N TYR A 331 -22.35 5.00 7.10
CA TYR A 331 -23.21 5.42 5.99
C TYR A 331 -24.24 6.45 6.43
N HIS A 332 -24.92 6.22 7.56
CA HIS A 332 -25.90 7.18 8.09
C HIS A 332 -25.25 8.53 8.39
N GLN A 333 -24.12 8.55 9.07
CA GLN A 333 -23.39 9.78 9.41
C GLN A 333 -23.02 10.57 8.14
N ILE A 334 -22.43 9.91 7.15
CA ILE A 334 -21.98 10.54 5.90
C ILE A 334 -23.18 11.01 5.07
N GLN A 335 -24.27 10.23 5.02
CA GLN A 335 -25.52 10.62 4.37
C GLN A 335 -26.09 11.91 4.98
N GLN A 336 -26.13 12.01 6.31
CA GLN A 336 -26.61 13.22 6.98
C GLN A 336 -25.70 14.42 6.69
N LEU A 337 -24.38 14.21 6.69
CA LEU A 337 -23.40 15.26 6.46
C LEU A 337 -23.45 15.82 5.04
N LEU A 338 -23.53 14.94 4.04
CA LEU A 338 -23.45 15.31 2.62
C LEU A 338 -24.82 15.54 1.97
N GLY A 339 -25.92 15.17 2.64
CA GLY A 339 -27.29 15.32 2.13
C GLY A 339 -27.58 14.49 0.87
N ARG A 340 -26.81 13.43 0.62
CA ARG A 340 -26.88 12.61 -0.60
C ARG A 340 -27.07 11.15 -0.24
N ARG A 341 -27.63 10.35 -1.16
CA ARG A 341 -27.78 8.90 -1.00
C ARG A 341 -27.02 8.16 -2.09
N VAL A 342 -26.56 6.96 -1.75
CA VAL A 342 -26.01 6.01 -2.72
C VAL A 342 -27.14 5.11 -3.17
N GLU A 343 -27.47 5.10 -4.47
CA GLU A 343 -28.62 4.36 -5.02
C GLU A 343 -28.45 2.84 -4.98
N LYS A 344 -27.20 2.37 -5.02
CA LYS A 344 -26.86 0.94 -5.05
C LYS A 344 -26.26 0.50 -3.72
N LYS A 345 -26.47 -0.76 -3.36
CA LYS A 345 -25.76 -1.36 -2.23
C LYS A 345 -24.25 -1.38 -2.50
N ILE A 346 -23.50 -1.04 -1.47
CA ILE A 346 -22.03 -1.00 -1.48
C ILE A 346 -21.50 -2.39 -1.17
N LEU A 347 -20.61 -2.90 -2.02
CA LEU A 347 -19.94 -4.18 -1.85
C LEU A 347 -18.73 -3.99 -0.93
N SER A 348 -18.77 -4.55 0.27
CA SER A 348 -17.65 -4.48 1.21
C SER A 348 -16.91 -5.80 1.27
N TYR A 349 -15.67 -5.81 0.79
CA TYR A 349 -14.77 -6.97 0.87
C TYR A 349 -13.87 -6.80 2.10
N VAL A 350 -14.13 -7.58 3.13
CA VAL A 350 -13.41 -7.52 4.41
C VAL A 350 -12.46 -8.72 4.50
N TYR A 351 -11.16 -8.44 4.41
CA TYR A 351 -10.09 -9.43 4.48
C TYR A 351 -9.72 -9.73 5.94
N SER A 352 -9.29 -10.95 6.23
CA SER A 352 -8.88 -11.39 7.58
C SER A 352 -7.56 -10.76 8.05
N SER A 353 -6.74 -10.27 7.12
CA SER A 353 -5.50 -9.53 7.40
C SER A 353 -5.05 -8.72 6.19
N GLU A 354 -4.12 -7.79 6.41
CA GLU A 354 -3.46 -7.01 5.36
C GLU A 354 -2.70 -7.91 4.37
N GLU A 355 -2.04 -8.97 4.83
CA GLU A 355 -1.34 -9.94 3.97
C GLU A 355 -2.31 -10.71 3.09
N GLN A 356 -3.48 -11.08 3.62
CA GLN A 356 -4.50 -11.72 2.81
C GLN A 356 -5.02 -10.77 1.74
N LYS A 357 -5.31 -9.50 2.09
CA LYS A 357 -5.70 -8.48 1.12
C LYS A 357 -4.65 -8.35 0.03
N GLN A 358 -3.38 -8.19 0.38
CA GLN A 358 -2.28 -8.07 -0.57
C GLN A 358 -2.22 -9.28 -1.51
N LYS A 359 -2.30 -10.50 -0.97
CA LYS A 359 -2.27 -11.73 -1.76
C LYS A 359 -3.46 -11.85 -2.71
N LEU A 360 -4.66 -11.48 -2.26
CA LEU A 360 -5.90 -11.64 -3.02
C LEU A 360 -6.19 -10.49 -3.99
N THR A 361 -5.58 -9.32 -3.80
CA THR A 361 -5.87 -8.13 -4.62
C THR A 361 -4.65 -7.55 -5.33
N GLY A 362 -3.45 -7.79 -4.80
CA GLY A 362 -2.22 -7.13 -5.22
C GLY A 362 -2.04 -5.71 -4.67
N LEU A 363 -2.94 -5.21 -3.81
CA LEU A 363 -2.77 -3.93 -3.10
C LEU A 363 -1.66 -4.04 -2.06
N SER A 364 -0.87 -2.98 -1.90
CA SER A 364 0.20 -2.98 -0.90
C SER A 364 -0.33 -2.96 0.54
N LEU A 365 0.47 -3.45 1.49
CA LEU A 365 0.15 -3.36 2.92
C LEU A 365 -0.09 -1.90 3.32
N GLY A 366 -1.15 -1.66 4.10
CA GLY A 366 -1.59 -0.33 4.52
C GLY A 366 -2.27 0.49 3.41
N THR A 367 -2.66 -0.13 2.29
CA THR A 367 -3.44 0.52 1.21
C THR A 367 -4.86 -0.02 1.20
N TRP A 368 -5.81 0.79 1.58
CA TRP A 368 -7.24 0.50 1.43
C TRP A 368 -7.76 1.13 0.13
N LEU A 369 -8.87 0.62 -0.37
CA LEU A 369 -9.39 1.05 -1.67
C LEU A 369 -10.91 1.04 -1.69
N ALA A 370 -11.46 2.20 -2.02
CA ALA A 370 -12.81 2.37 -2.51
C ALA A 370 -12.80 2.63 -4.01
N SER A 371 -13.73 1.99 -4.71
CA SER A 371 -14.04 2.29 -6.10
C SER A 371 -15.44 2.91 -6.16
N PRO A 372 -15.54 4.24 -6.32
CA PRO A 372 -16.81 4.95 -6.36
C PRO A 372 -17.72 4.51 -7.51
N PHE A 373 -17.13 4.05 -8.62
CA PHE A 373 -17.84 3.67 -9.84
C PHE A 373 -18.37 2.24 -9.81
N THR A 374 -17.68 1.35 -9.10
CA THR A 374 -18.13 -0.05 -8.90
C THR A 374 -18.83 -0.27 -7.57
N HIS A 375 -18.99 0.77 -6.76
CA HIS A 375 -19.61 0.74 -5.43
C HIS A 375 -18.99 -0.33 -4.54
N SER A 376 -17.66 -0.44 -4.54
CA SER A 376 -16.95 -1.48 -3.79
C SER A 376 -15.83 -0.92 -2.93
N ILE A 377 -15.71 -1.44 -1.71
CA ILE A 377 -14.64 -1.12 -0.77
C ILE A 377 -13.86 -2.38 -0.40
N HIS A 378 -12.55 -2.24 -0.20
CA HIS A 378 -11.60 -3.32 0.09
C HIS A 378 -10.80 -2.98 1.36
N VAL A 379 -11.18 -3.60 2.48
CA VAL A 379 -10.65 -3.29 3.81
C VAL A 379 -10.13 -4.54 4.52
N ALA A 380 -9.08 -4.43 5.32
CA ALA A 380 -8.59 -5.54 6.14
C ALA A 380 -9.07 -5.39 7.59
N TYR A 381 -9.41 -6.50 8.21
CA TYR A 381 -9.76 -6.59 9.61
C TYR A 381 -8.48 -6.56 10.46
N GLU A 382 -8.46 -5.68 11.46
CA GLU A 382 -7.39 -5.58 12.45
C GLU A 382 -7.91 -5.99 13.84
N ASP A 383 -7.01 -6.11 14.83
CA ASP A 383 -7.32 -6.68 16.15
C ASP A 383 -8.51 -5.99 16.86
N GLU A 384 -8.73 -4.70 16.64
CA GLU A 384 -9.84 -3.92 17.26
C GLU A 384 -11.08 -3.74 16.34
N GLY A 385 -11.02 -4.15 15.06
CA GLY A 385 -12.08 -3.97 14.07
C GLY A 385 -11.56 -3.38 12.75
N LEU A 386 -12.38 -2.53 12.10
CA LEU A 386 -12.00 -1.83 10.87
C LEU A 386 -11.51 -0.38 11.10
N GLY A 387 -11.68 0.16 12.31
CA GLY A 387 -11.28 1.52 12.66
C GLY A 387 -12.01 2.61 11.85
N SER A 388 -11.42 3.80 11.88
CA SER A 388 -11.91 4.99 11.16
C SER A 388 -11.71 4.89 9.64
N VAL A 389 -10.77 4.05 9.18
CA VAL A 389 -10.49 3.78 7.76
C VAL A 389 -11.75 3.35 7.00
N LEU A 390 -12.66 2.58 7.60
CA LEU A 390 -13.92 2.24 6.95
C LEU A 390 -14.76 3.48 6.58
N LYS A 391 -14.78 4.49 7.46
CA LYS A 391 -15.51 5.74 7.26
C LYS A 391 -14.89 6.53 6.10
N HIS A 392 -13.56 6.56 5.99
CA HIS A 392 -12.81 7.13 4.86
C HIS A 392 -13.21 6.46 3.54
N GLU A 393 -13.17 5.13 3.49
CA GLU A 393 -13.50 4.40 2.26
C GLU A 393 -14.97 4.54 1.86
N ILE A 394 -15.90 4.65 2.82
CA ILE A 394 -17.31 4.96 2.52
C ILE A 394 -17.44 6.38 1.96
N ALA A 395 -16.67 7.36 2.46
CA ALA A 395 -16.70 8.74 1.95
C ALA A 395 -16.42 8.78 0.45
N HIS A 396 -15.40 8.04 -0.03
CA HIS A 396 -15.13 7.92 -1.47
C HIS A 396 -16.31 7.37 -2.28
N ILE A 397 -17.13 6.47 -1.74
CA ILE A 397 -18.33 5.99 -2.45
C ILE A 397 -19.36 7.12 -2.62
N PHE A 398 -19.52 7.97 -1.60
CA PHE A 398 -20.39 9.15 -1.66
C PHE A 398 -19.85 10.21 -2.62
N GLU A 399 -18.52 10.37 -2.72
CA GLU A 399 -17.88 11.24 -3.72
C GLU A 399 -18.27 10.85 -5.15
N GLY A 400 -18.44 9.55 -5.41
CA GLY A 400 -18.95 9.03 -6.68
C GLY A 400 -20.32 9.57 -7.08
N GLN A 401 -21.13 10.02 -6.10
CA GLN A 401 -22.48 10.57 -6.31
C GLN A 401 -22.47 12.09 -6.61
N LEU A 402 -21.31 12.73 -6.59
CA LEU A 402 -21.16 14.14 -6.94
C LEU A 402 -21.23 14.36 -8.45
N GLU A 403 -21.76 15.50 -8.87
CA GLU A 403 -21.71 15.89 -10.28
C GLU A 403 -20.26 15.98 -10.75
N LYS A 404 -19.97 15.41 -11.93
CA LYS A 404 -18.61 15.35 -12.49
C LYS A 404 -17.59 14.67 -11.54
N SER A 405 -18.05 13.70 -10.73
CA SER A 405 -17.22 12.94 -9.77
C SER A 405 -15.90 12.40 -10.36
N TRP A 406 -15.86 12.04 -11.65
CA TRP A 406 -14.62 11.60 -12.31
C TRP A 406 -13.51 12.66 -12.37
N ARG A 407 -13.83 13.96 -12.43
CA ARG A 407 -12.83 15.04 -12.43
C ARG A 407 -12.24 15.25 -11.04
N PHE A 408 -13.12 15.23 -10.05
CA PHE A 408 -12.79 15.39 -8.64
C PHE A 408 -11.98 14.21 -8.12
N TRP A 409 -12.40 12.98 -8.41
CA TRP A 409 -11.68 11.76 -8.06
C TRP A 409 -10.27 11.72 -8.70
N ALA A 410 -10.13 12.29 -9.90
CA ALA A 410 -8.82 12.45 -10.55
C ALA A 410 -7.95 13.59 -9.95
N PHE A 411 -8.44 14.29 -8.92
CA PHE A 411 -7.72 15.33 -8.19
C PHE A 411 -7.55 14.93 -6.71
N PRO A 412 -6.50 14.13 -6.39
CA PRO A 412 -6.29 13.56 -5.06
C PRO A 412 -6.36 14.53 -3.88
N PRO A 413 -5.82 15.77 -3.93
CA PRO A 413 -5.84 16.64 -2.76
C PRO A 413 -7.23 16.95 -2.23
N LEU A 414 -8.24 17.05 -3.11
CA LEU A 414 -9.62 17.29 -2.67
C LEU A 414 -10.40 16.00 -2.40
N SER A 415 -10.14 14.92 -3.13
CA SER A 415 -10.78 13.62 -2.87
C SER A 415 -10.32 13.04 -1.53
N GLU A 416 -9.02 12.91 -1.34
CA GLU A 416 -8.45 12.46 -0.06
C GLU A 416 -8.73 13.47 1.05
N GLY A 417 -8.66 14.77 0.76
CA GLY A 417 -8.99 15.80 1.74
C GLY A 417 -10.44 15.77 2.20
N LEU A 418 -11.41 15.43 1.34
CA LEU A 418 -12.81 15.31 1.76
C LEU A 418 -13.05 14.03 2.57
N ALA A 419 -12.45 12.91 2.16
CA ALA A 419 -12.51 11.65 2.89
C ALA A 419 -11.84 11.75 4.26
N GLU A 420 -10.64 12.34 4.34
CA GLU A 420 -9.92 12.59 5.59
C GLU A 420 -10.68 13.58 6.49
N MET A 421 -11.27 14.62 5.88
CA MET A 421 -12.17 15.52 6.61
C MET A 421 -13.26 14.73 7.31
N ILE A 422 -13.87 13.75 6.61
CA ILE A 422 -14.95 12.87 7.08
C ILE A 422 -14.46 11.86 8.14
N GLU A 423 -13.28 11.29 7.94
CA GLU A 423 -12.67 10.36 8.87
C GLU A 423 -12.39 11.02 10.23
N GLU A 424 -11.62 12.11 10.19
CA GLU A 424 -11.04 12.81 11.36
C GLU A 424 -11.98 13.85 11.98
N GLU A 425 -13.19 13.99 11.46
CA GLU A 425 -14.21 14.90 12.03
C GLU A 425 -13.88 16.41 11.98
N TYR A 426 -12.93 16.81 11.12
CA TYR A 426 -12.47 18.20 10.99
C TYR A 426 -13.60 19.22 10.75
N TRP A 427 -14.74 18.83 10.14
CA TRP A 427 -15.86 19.76 9.91
C TRP A 427 -16.51 20.28 11.21
N ARG A 428 -16.36 19.56 12.32
CA ARG A 428 -16.93 19.93 13.62
C ARG A 428 -16.15 21.07 14.31
N GLY A 429 -14.95 21.44 13.82
CA GLY A 429 -14.26 22.69 14.18
C GLY A 429 -13.01 22.55 15.04
N GLY A 430 -12.59 23.67 15.64
CA GLY A 430 -11.21 23.95 16.09
C GLY A 430 -10.42 22.81 16.75
N VAL A 431 -10.98 22.12 17.74
CA VAL A 431 -10.22 21.08 18.44
C VAL A 431 -9.83 19.87 17.58
N PHE A 432 -10.60 19.56 16.54
CA PHE A 432 -10.19 18.49 15.63
C PHE A 432 -8.91 18.84 14.88
N HIS A 433 -8.56 20.12 14.80
CA HIS A 433 -7.35 20.59 14.17
C HIS A 433 -6.18 20.79 15.16
N GLU A 434 -6.26 20.28 16.40
CA GLU A 434 -5.23 20.47 17.43
C GLU A 434 -3.83 20.06 16.95
N ASP A 435 -3.73 18.95 16.21
CA ASP A 435 -2.45 18.42 15.71
C ASP A 435 -1.83 19.34 14.65
N LEU A 436 -2.64 19.88 13.72
CA LEU A 436 -2.16 20.84 12.72
C LEU A 436 -1.90 22.21 13.35
N ALA A 437 -2.65 22.60 14.37
CA ALA A 437 -2.37 23.80 15.15
C ALA A 437 -1.05 23.67 15.93
N ALA A 438 -0.76 22.49 16.48
CA ALA A 438 0.52 22.17 17.10
C ALA A 438 1.65 22.24 16.08
N ALA A 439 1.47 21.62 14.90
CA ALA A 439 2.42 21.67 13.80
C ALA A 439 2.71 23.11 13.35
N ARG A 440 1.68 23.97 13.36
CA ARG A 440 1.81 25.40 13.07
C ARG A 440 2.65 26.11 14.13
N ARG A 441 2.39 25.87 15.42
CA ARG A 441 3.12 26.49 16.55
C ARG A 441 4.59 26.12 16.57
N VAL A 442 4.93 24.85 16.30
CA VAL A 442 6.32 24.37 16.29
C VAL A 442 7.04 24.62 14.96
N GLY A 443 6.36 25.21 13.96
CA GLY A 443 6.96 25.65 12.70
C GLY A 443 7.24 24.53 11.70
N VAL A 444 6.55 23.39 11.79
CA VAL A 444 6.74 22.22 10.91
C VAL A 444 5.55 21.97 9.97
N LEU A 445 4.48 22.75 10.07
CA LEU A 445 3.32 22.65 9.20
C LEU A 445 3.65 23.07 7.77
N THR A 446 3.28 22.23 6.79
CA THR A 446 3.30 22.62 5.38
C THR A 446 2.02 23.40 5.03
N PRO A 447 2.11 24.56 4.36
CA PRO A 447 0.92 25.32 3.95
C PRO A 447 -0.02 24.54 3.03
N ALA A 448 -1.33 24.76 3.17
CA ALA A 448 -2.34 24.12 2.33
C ALA A 448 -2.22 24.54 0.85
N GLU A 449 -1.73 25.76 0.56
CA GLU A 449 -1.50 26.20 -0.82
C GLU A 449 -0.46 25.36 -1.58
N GLU A 450 0.44 24.68 -0.86
CA GLU A 450 1.38 23.72 -1.45
C GLU A 450 0.67 22.36 -1.64
N VAL A 451 0.05 21.84 -0.56
CA VAL A 451 -0.56 20.51 -0.52
C VAL A 451 -1.77 20.38 -1.44
N MET A 452 -2.60 21.42 -1.58
CA MET A 452 -3.84 21.40 -2.36
C MET A 452 -3.60 21.56 -3.88
N THR A 453 -2.50 20.99 -4.37
CA THR A 453 -2.11 20.97 -5.78
C THR A 453 -1.68 19.57 -6.19
N PHE A 454 -1.82 19.22 -7.49
CA PHE A 454 -1.43 17.90 -7.99
C PHE A 454 0.07 17.58 -7.77
N GLN A 455 0.92 18.62 -7.79
CA GLN A 455 2.37 18.44 -7.61
C GLN A 455 2.78 18.41 -6.13
N GLY A 456 2.00 19.04 -5.25
CA GLY A 456 2.31 19.12 -3.82
C GLY A 456 1.79 17.94 -3.01
N PHE A 457 0.62 17.39 -3.35
CA PHE A 457 0.04 16.29 -2.59
C PHE A 457 0.85 15.00 -2.74
N GLY A 458 1.46 14.54 -1.64
CA GLY A 458 2.29 13.32 -1.57
C GLY A 458 3.64 13.36 -2.30
N LEU A 459 3.79 14.24 -3.30
CA LEU A 459 5.03 14.45 -4.07
C LEU A 459 5.77 15.76 -3.71
N GLY A 460 5.11 16.65 -2.96
CA GLY A 460 5.64 17.92 -2.47
C GLY A 460 6.51 17.74 -1.23
N ARG A 461 6.81 18.82 -0.50
CA ARG A 461 7.80 18.80 0.59
C ARG A 461 7.39 18.01 1.83
N SER A 462 6.13 17.58 1.92
CA SER A 462 5.60 16.85 3.08
C SER A 462 5.62 15.34 2.86
N ALA A 463 5.71 14.59 3.94
CA ALA A 463 5.39 13.16 3.90
C ALA A 463 3.93 12.93 3.47
N ALA A 464 3.66 11.77 2.85
CA ALA A 464 2.33 11.44 2.34
C ALA A 464 1.25 11.56 3.43
N ARG A 465 1.44 10.91 4.58
CA ARG A 465 0.54 11.02 5.75
C ARG A 465 0.20 12.49 6.11
N LYS A 466 1.21 13.35 6.20
CA LYS A 466 1.00 14.79 6.51
C LYS A 466 0.19 15.51 5.45
N SER A 467 0.29 15.08 4.18
CA SER A 467 -0.49 15.68 3.09
C SER A 467 -1.99 15.38 3.25
N TYR A 468 -2.34 14.17 3.72
CA TYR A 468 -3.71 13.78 4.02
C TYR A 468 -4.25 14.63 5.18
N GLU A 469 -3.54 14.67 6.31
CA GLU A 469 -3.93 15.46 7.50
C GLU A 469 -4.10 16.96 7.17
N VAL A 470 -3.20 17.54 6.38
CA VAL A 470 -3.32 18.94 5.93
C VAL A 470 -4.53 19.14 5.01
N ALA A 471 -4.74 18.24 4.04
CA ALA A 471 -5.87 18.33 3.12
C ALA A 471 -7.22 18.16 3.85
N GLY A 472 -7.31 17.19 4.76
CA GLY A 472 -8.46 16.96 5.65
C GLY A 472 -8.78 18.17 6.51
N SER A 473 -7.77 18.69 7.21
CA SER A 473 -7.90 19.88 8.06
C SER A 473 -8.31 21.12 7.26
N PHE A 474 -7.77 21.31 6.05
CA PHE A 474 -8.13 22.43 5.19
C PHE A 474 -9.58 22.31 4.66
N CYS A 475 -9.98 21.14 4.18
CA CYS A 475 -11.37 20.86 3.78
C CYS A 475 -12.34 21.07 4.95
N GLY A 476 -11.98 20.60 6.15
CA GLY A 476 -12.76 20.81 7.37
C GLY A 476 -12.90 22.27 7.75
N PHE A 477 -11.83 23.06 7.63
CA PHE A 477 -11.92 24.51 7.79
C PHE A 477 -12.84 25.17 6.75
N LEU A 478 -12.73 24.77 5.48
CA LEU A 478 -13.60 25.31 4.43
C LEU A 478 -15.07 25.00 4.72
N PHE A 479 -15.39 23.78 5.13
CA PHE A 479 -16.74 23.45 5.60
C PHE A 479 -17.09 24.31 6.81
N HIS A 480 -16.33 24.23 7.90
CA HIS A 480 -16.65 24.90 9.15
C HIS A 480 -16.90 26.41 8.96
N ARG A 481 -16.14 27.06 8.09
CA ARG A 481 -16.23 28.51 7.84
C ARG A 481 -17.27 28.90 6.78
N TYR A 482 -17.42 28.11 5.72
CA TYR A 482 -18.17 28.50 4.51
C TYR A 482 -19.37 27.60 4.18
N GLY A 483 -19.54 26.49 4.89
CA GLY A 483 -20.60 25.50 4.71
C GLY A 483 -20.30 24.44 3.64
N ILE A 484 -20.94 23.28 3.78
CA ILE A 484 -20.72 22.12 2.91
C ILE A 484 -21.03 22.39 1.44
N GLU A 485 -22.06 23.19 1.12
CA GLU A 485 -22.46 23.46 -0.27
C GLU A 485 -21.36 24.15 -1.08
N ARG A 486 -20.61 25.08 -0.47
CA ARG A 486 -19.48 25.73 -1.15
C ARG A 486 -18.31 24.77 -1.35
N LEU A 487 -18.05 23.91 -0.37
CA LEU A 487 -17.05 22.84 -0.51
C LEU A 487 -17.42 21.87 -1.62
N LEU A 488 -18.67 21.42 -1.70
CA LEU A 488 -19.14 20.56 -2.79
C LEU A 488 -19.11 21.27 -4.15
N SER A 489 -19.33 22.60 -4.19
CA SER A 489 -19.10 23.38 -5.42
C SER A 489 -17.63 23.36 -5.83
N LEU A 490 -16.69 23.44 -4.88
CA LEU A 490 -15.26 23.29 -5.18
C LEU A 490 -14.96 21.89 -5.73
N CYS A 491 -15.51 20.84 -5.14
CA CYS A 491 -15.35 19.48 -5.66
C CYS A 491 -15.81 19.38 -7.14
N ARG A 492 -16.91 20.05 -7.50
CA ARG A 492 -17.47 20.05 -8.86
C ARG A 492 -16.64 20.88 -9.86
N THR A 493 -16.09 22.02 -9.44
CA THR A 493 -15.46 23.03 -10.32
C THR A 493 -13.95 22.89 -10.38
N LEU A 494 -13.32 22.47 -9.27
CA LEU A 494 -11.90 22.58 -8.99
C LEU A 494 -11.38 24.03 -9.04
N ASP A 495 -12.27 25.00 -8.78
CA ASP A 495 -11.99 26.43 -8.80
C ASP A 495 -12.37 27.08 -7.46
N TYR A 496 -11.35 27.56 -6.75
CA TYR A 496 -11.51 28.22 -5.44
C TYR A 496 -12.16 29.60 -5.56
N GLU A 497 -11.84 30.36 -6.61
CA GLU A 497 -12.41 31.69 -6.80
C GLU A 497 -13.89 31.59 -7.17
N GLU A 498 -14.27 30.64 -8.04
CA GLU A 498 -15.68 30.38 -8.35
C GLU A 498 -16.47 29.97 -7.11
N SER A 499 -15.89 29.12 -6.26
CA SER A 499 -16.62 28.48 -5.15
C SER A 499 -16.66 29.33 -3.87
N PHE A 500 -15.62 30.14 -3.61
CA PHE A 500 -15.49 30.93 -2.38
C PHE A 500 -15.35 32.44 -2.62
N GLY A 501 -15.14 32.88 -3.86
CA GLY A 501 -14.80 34.27 -4.18
C GLY A 501 -13.40 34.67 -3.72
N LYS A 502 -12.52 33.68 -3.50
CA LYS A 502 -11.17 33.85 -2.93
C LYS A 502 -10.19 32.91 -3.59
N SER A 503 -8.96 33.36 -3.73
CA SER A 503 -7.84 32.52 -4.18
C SER A 503 -7.46 31.47 -3.12
N LEU A 504 -6.78 30.41 -3.54
CA LEU A 504 -6.24 29.37 -2.64
C LEU A 504 -5.29 29.98 -1.59
N GLN A 505 -4.50 30.99 -1.96
CA GLN A 505 -3.57 31.67 -1.08
C GLN A 505 -4.28 32.45 0.04
N GLU A 506 -5.41 33.10 -0.29
CA GLU A 506 -6.23 33.81 0.69
C GLU A 506 -6.90 32.84 1.66
N LEU A 507 -7.46 31.74 1.14
CA LEU A 507 -8.08 30.69 1.96
C LEU A 507 -7.04 30.01 2.88
N ASN A 508 -5.84 29.73 2.37
CA ASN A 508 -4.72 29.21 3.16
C ASN A 508 -4.35 30.16 4.31
N ARG A 509 -4.31 31.48 4.06
CA ARG A 509 -4.02 32.47 5.11
C ARG A 509 -5.07 32.45 6.22
N GLU A 510 -6.35 32.36 5.86
CA GLU A 510 -7.43 32.29 6.84
C GLU A 510 -7.42 30.97 7.63
N TRP A 511 -7.09 29.86 6.97
CA TRP A 511 -6.90 28.58 7.64
C TRP A 511 -5.76 28.64 8.65
N LEU A 512 -4.62 29.23 8.30
CA LEU A 512 -3.50 29.41 9.24
C LEU A 512 -3.89 30.28 10.43
N GLN A 513 -4.68 31.35 10.23
CA GLN A 513 -5.21 32.18 11.32
C GLN A 513 -6.20 31.40 12.19
N PHE A 514 -7.04 30.56 11.59
CA PHE A 514 -7.92 29.66 12.31
C PHE A 514 -7.13 28.69 13.20
N LEU A 515 -6.06 28.07 12.69
CA LEU A 515 -5.20 27.18 13.47
C LEU A 515 -4.49 27.89 14.62
N GLU A 516 -4.11 29.16 14.47
CA GLU A 516 -3.50 29.95 15.54
C GLU A 516 -4.45 30.16 16.73
N ALA A 517 -5.76 30.17 16.50
CA ALA A 517 -6.78 30.30 17.54
C ALA A 517 -7.15 28.97 18.22
N VAL A 518 -6.75 27.82 17.66
CA VAL A 518 -7.04 26.50 18.23
C VAL A 518 -6.17 26.27 19.47
N PRO A 519 -6.74 25.95 20.65
CA PRO A 519 -5.98 25.56 21.83
C PRO A 519 -5.18 24.28 21.58
N VAL A 520 -3.92 24.23 22.01
CA VAL A 520 -3.06 23.05 21.89
C VAL A 520 -2.45 22.75 23.26
N ARG A 521 -2.55 21.48 23.66
CA ARG A 521 -1.95 20.95 24.88
C ARG A 521 -0.43 20.77 24.72
N PRO A 522 0.38 21.02 25.77
CA PRO A 522 1.83 20.85 25.70
C PRO A 522 2.28 19.46 25.25
N GLU A 523 1.55 18.41 25.63
CA GLU A 523 1.85 17.02 25.28
C GLU A 523 1.66 16.76 23.78
N VAL A 524 0.65 17.40 23.17
CA VAL A 524 0.39 17.31 21.72
C VAL A 524 1.48 18.05 20.95
N GLU A 525 1.88 19.23 21.42
CA GLU A 525 3.00 19.98 20.81
C GLU A 525 4.29 19.15 20.78
N GLN A 526 4.58 18.46 21.88
CA GLN A 526 5.72 17.55 21.99
C GLN A 526 5.62 16.38 21.02
N ARG A 527 4.47 15.67 21.01
CA ARG A 527 4.22 14.56 20.07
C ARG A 527 4.42 15.00 18.62
N ILE A 528 3.81 16.13 18.24
CA ILE A 528 3.83 16.63 16.86
C ILE A 528 5.23 17.08 16.44
N ARG A 529 6.03 17.68 17.34
CA ARG A 529 7.45 17.97 17.05
C ARG A 529 8.23 16.72 16.62
N TYR A 530 7.90 15.57 17.20
CA TYR A 530 8.51 14.29 16.84
C TYR A 530 7.90 13.71 15.55
N GLU A 531 6.58 13.56 15.46
CA GLU A 531 5.90 12.91 14.34
C GLU A 531 6.03 13.71 13.03
N PHE A 532 6.13 15.04 13.12
CA PHE A 532 6.26 15.93 11.98
C PHE A 532 7.70 16.28 11.62
N ASP A 533 8.70 15.67 12.26
CA ASP A 533 10.11 15.87 11.92
C ASP A 533 10.45 15.22 10.56
N ASP A 534 10.59 16.02 9.51
CA ASP A 534 10.97 15.57 8.16
C ASP A 534 12.39 15.00 8.06
N THR A 535 13.26 15.26 9.05
CA THR A 535 14.58 14.62 9.10
C THR A 535 14.47 13.16 9.53
N ARG A 536 13.48 12.85 10.36
CA ARG A 536 13.18 11.50 10.86
C ARG A 536 12.23 10.74 9.95
N PHE A 537 11.17 11.40 9.50
CA PHE A 537 10.14 10.86 8.63
C PHE A 537 10.15 11.58 7.28
N PRO A 538 11.21 11.41 6.48
CA PRO A 538 11.36 12.15 5.24
C PRO A 538 10.23 11.81 4.26
N PRO A 539 9.80 12.80 3.47
CA PRO A 539 8.93 12.59 2.33
C PRO A 539 9.41 11.46 1.44
N PHE A 540 8.49 10.77 0.77
CA PHE A 540 8.79 9.57 -0.01
C PHE A 540 9.95 9.78 -1.01
N TYR A 541 9.96 10.91 -1.71
CA TYR A 541 11.00 11.26 -2.68
C TYR A 541 12.37 11.59 -2.07
N ARG A 542 12.44 11.92 -0.77
CA ARG A 542 13.71 12.15 -0.04
C ARG A 542 14.24 10.89 0.64
N ARG A 543 13.48 9.79 0.63
CA ARG A 543 13.97 8.51 1.14
C ARG A 543 15.15 8.05 0.26
N GLU A 544 16.20 7.55 0.90
CA GLU A 544 17.41 7.11 0.19
C GLU A 544 17.15 5.90 -0.73
N CYS A 545 16.33 4.95 -0.27
CA CYS A 545 16.00 3.71 -0.99
C CYS A 545 14.48 3.51 -1.07
N PRO A 546 13.77 4.36 -1.84
CA PRO A 546 12.33 4.26 -1.98
C PRO A 546 11.96 2.91 -2.62
N ARG A 547 10.89 2.27 -2.11
CA ARG A 547 10.39 0.92 -2.48
C ARG A 547 11.35 -0.26 -2.23
N LEU A 548 12.64 -0.14 -2.53
CA LEU A 548 13.61 -1.24 -2.46
C LEU A 548 14.12 -1.51 -1.04
N GLY A 549 14.04 -0.52 -0.14
CA GLY A 549 14.68 -0.61 1.17
C GLY A 549 16.21 -0.60 1.11
N ARG A 550 16.83 -0.42 2.27
CA ARG A 550 18.29 -0.59 2.42
C ARG A 550 18.61 -2.07 2.47
N LYS A 551 19.74 -2.47 1.88
CA LYS A 551 20.27 -3.82 2.03
C LYS A 551 20.80 -3.97 3.46
N ASP A 552 20.08 -4.69 4.30
CA ASP A 552 20.56 -5.04 5.63
C ASP A 552 21.37 -6.36 5.52
N PRO A 553 22.71 -6.32 5.65
CA PRO A 553 23.53 -7.53 5.50
C PRO A 553 23.22 -8.59 6.56
N PHE A 554 22.48 -8.21 7.60
CA PHE A 554 22.08 -9.08 8.70
C PHE A 554 20.65 -9.59 8.56
N GLU A 555 19.87 -9.18 7.56
CA GLU A 555 18.42 -9.43 7.46
C GLU A 555 18.04 -10.91 7.62
N GLU A 556 18.64 -11.81 6.84
CA GLU A 556 18.34 -13.25 6.91
C GLU A 556 18.70 -13.86 8.28
N ARG A 557 19.84 -13.45 8.84
CA ARG A 557 20.30 -13.95 10.15
C ARG A 557 19.46 -13.36 11.29
N ALA A 558 19.04 -12.11 11.18
CA ALA A 558 18.12 -11.47 12.11
C ALA A 558 16.74 -12.13 12.04
N ALA A 559 16.21 -12.40 10.85
CA ALA A 559 14.95 -13.12 10.66
C ALA A 559 15.00 -14.54 11.25
N LEU A 560 16.12 -15.25 11.08
CA LEU A 560 16.36 -16.52 11.75
C LEU A 560 16.40 -16.37 13.27
N ALA A 561 17.09 -15.35 13.80
CA ALA A 561 17.15 -15.09 15.25
C ALA A 561 15.75 -14.78 15.83
N GLU A 562 14.93 -14.00 15.13
CA GLU A 562 13.54 -13.73 15.46
C GLU A 562 12.70 -15.01 15.44
N GLN A 563 12.88 -15.87 14.43
CA GLN A 563 12.18 -17.15 14.36
C GLN A 563 12.56 -18.06 15.54
N LEU A 564 13.83 -18.13 15.90
CA LEU A 564 14.31 -18.88 17.07
C LEU A 564 13.71 -18.33 18.37
N LEU A 565 13.63 -17.00 18.50
CA LEU A 565 13.01 -16.32 19.64
C LEU A 565 11.51 -16.67 19.75
N LYS A 566 10.77 -16.62 18.62
CA LYS A 566 9.36 -17.03 18.54
C LYS A 566 9.15 -18.52 18.83
N SER A 567 10.12 -19.35 18.47
CA SER A 567 10.07 -20.81 18.68
C SER A 567 10.58 -21.25 20.05
N HIS A 568 10.74 -20.31 21.01
CA HIS A 568 11.22 -20.54 22.37
C HIS A 568 12.66 -21.13 22.46
N GLN A 569 13.47 -20.99 21.42
CA GLN A 569 14.86 -21.44 21.38
C GLN A 569 15.80 -20.32 21.86
N PHE A 570 15.57 -19.83 23.08
CA PHE A 570 16.20 -18.61 23.61
C PHE A 570 17.74 -18.62 23.60
N PRO A 571 18.44 -19.72 23.97
CA PRO A 571 19.90 -19.70 23.96
C PRO A 571 20.50 -19.49 22.56
N GLN A 572 19.86 -20.07 21.54
CA GLN A 572 20.32 -19.96 20.15
C GLN A 572 19.99 -18.59 19.57
N ALA A 573 18.79 -18.08 19.83
CA ALA A 573 18.39 -16.73 19.47
C ALA A 573 19.33 -15.69 20.09
N ARG A 574 19.60 -15.81 21.39
CA ARG A 574 20.56 -14.97 22.12
C ARG A 574 21.94 -15.01 21.49
N ALA A 575 22.50 -16.20 21.24
CA ALA A 575 23.83 -16.33 20.65
C ALA A 575 23.91 -15.64 19.28
N LEU A 576 22.86 -15.77 18.47
CA LEU A 576 22.80 -15.13 17.16
C LEU A 576 22.66 -13.61 17.26
N PHE A 577 21.78 -13.08 18.12
CA PHE A 577 21.67 -11.64 18.36
C PHE A 577 22.95 -11.03 18.94
N ALA A 578 23.61 -11.72 19.87
CA ALA A 578 24.89 -11.30 20.42
C ALA A 578 25.98 -11.24 19.34
N ASP A 579 26.00 -12.21 18.43
CA ASP A 579 26.94 -12.24 17.31
C ASP A 579 26.69 -11.10 16.31
N LEU A 580 25.41 -10.86 15.98
CA LEU A 580 24.99 -9.73 15.14
C LEU A 580 25.36 -8.39 15.77
N ALA A 581 25.14 -8.23 17.08
CA ALA A 581 25.51 -7.03 17.81
C ALA A 581 27.02 -6.74 17.79
N ARG A 582 27.87 -7.78 17.84
CA ARG A 582 29.34 -7.64 17.76
C ARG A 582 29.84 -7.26 16.37
N GLN A 583 29.11 -7.64 15.31
CA GLN A 583 29.50 -7.34 13.92
C GLN A 583 29.19 -5.91 13.48
N GLY A 584 28.47 -5.14 14.32
CA GLY A 584 28.15 -3.75 14.10
C GLY A 584 26.66 -3.49 14.26
N ASP A 585 26.27 -3.01 15.45
CA ASP A 585 24.93 -2.55 15.76
C ASP A 585 24.94 -1.12 16.29
N PRO A 586 25.14 -0.11 15.42
CA PRO A 586 25.12 1.30 15.82
C PRO A 586 23.77 1.71 16.42
N SER A 587 22.72 0.96 16.10
CA SER A 587 21.35 1.20 16.56
C SER A 587 21.02 0.55 17.91
N GLY A 588 21.85 -0.33 18.46
CA GLY A 588 21.53 -1.11 19.66
C GLY A 588 20.36 -2.11 19.52
N ARG A 589 19.78 -2.28 18.31
CA ARG A 589 18.58 -3.09 18.06
C ARG A 589 18.83 -4.58 18.34
N PHE A 590 19.97 -5.13 17.94
CA PHE A 590 20.30 -6.53 18.16
C PHE A 590 20.65 -6.78 19.62
N ARG A 591 21.23 -5.78 20.31
CA ARG A 591 21.42 -5.85 21.76
C ARG A 591 20.09 -5.88 22.51
N LEU A 592 19.12 -5.06 22.12
CA LEU A 592 17.77 -5.11 22.69
C LEU A 592 17.09 -6.47 22.48
N ARG A 593 17.28 -7.09 21.31
CA ARG A 593 16.77 -8.46 21.06
C ARG A 593 17.52 -9.54 21.82
N GLU A 594 18.84 -9.40 22.02
CA GLU A 594 19.62 -10.26 22.91
C GLU A 594 19.07 -10.18 24.35
N ILE A 595 18.78 -8.97 24.83
CA ILE A 595 18.18 -8.71 26.14
C ILE A 595 16.79 -9.36 26.24
N GLU A 596 15.95 -9.25 25.22
CA GLU A 596 14.64 -9.92 25.19
C GLU A 596 14.76 -11.44 25.27
N ALA A 597 15.75 -12.03 24.58
CA ALA A 597 16.02 -13.47 24.66
C ALA A 597 16.43 -13.90 26.08
N LEU A 598 17.29 -13.12 26.75
CA LEU A 598 17.69 -13.34 28.15
C LEU A 598 16.50 -13.20 29.11
N ARG A 599 15.68 -12.17 28.90
CA ARG A 599 14.48 -11.91 29.70
C ARG A 599 13.50 -13.08 29.63
N ARG A 600 13.23 -13.61 28.42
CA ARG A 600 12.35 -14.78 28.24
C ARG A 600 12.94 -16.08 28.79
N GLN A 601 14.26 -16.17 28.94
CA GLN A 601 14.94 -17.28 29.61
C GLN A 601 14.91 -17.14 31.15
N GLY A 602 14.49 -16.00 31.69
CA GLY A 602 14.55 -15.70 33.13
C GLY A 602 15.94 -15.29 33.63
N ALA A 603 16.88 -15.01 32.72
CA ALA A 603 18.26 -14.61 33.05
C ALA A 603 18.35 -13.09 33.33
N TYR A 604 17.57 -12.60 34.29
CA TYR A 604 17.36 -11.17 34.51
C TYR A 604 18.63 -10.40 34.88
N GLU A 605 19.51 -10.94 35.74
CA GLU A 605 20.74 -10.25 36.12
C GLU A 605 21.68 -10.01 34.92
N GLU A 606 21.73 -10.94 33.97
CA GLU A 606 22.52 -10.77 32.77
C GLU A 606 21.89 -9.76 31.80
N ALA A 607 20.56 -9.81 31.66
CA ALA A 607 19.80 -8.83 30.89
C ALA A 607 19.94 -7.41 31.45
N ILE A 608 19.88 -7.24 32.78
CA ILE A 608 20.07 -5.96 33.48
C ILE A 608 21.47 -5.42 33.20
N ARG A 609 22.52 -6.25 33.30
CA ARG A 609 23.88 -5.79 32.98
C ARG A 609 24.01 -5.27 31.54
N LEU A 610 23.35 -5.93 30.58
CA LEU A 610 23.39 -5.51 29.18
C LEU A 610 22.58 -4.23 28.93
N VAL A 611 21.39 -4.09 29.52
CA VAL A 611 20.57 -2.88 29.34
C VAL A 611 21.19 -1.67 30.02
N GLU A 612 21.82 -1.83 31.19
CA GLU A 612 22.56 -0.75 31.85
C GLU A 612 23.78 -0.31 31.02
N ALA A 613 24.48 -1.25 30.39
CA ALA A 613 25.58 -0.92 29.48
C ALA A 613 25.10 -0.14 28.25
N LEU A 614 23.93 -0.47 27.70
CA LEU A 614 23.31 0.30 26.63
C LEU A 614 22.86 1.69 27.12
N TYR A 615 22.24 1.78 28.30
CA TYR A 615 21.77 3.04 28.86
C TYR A 615 22.92 4.00 29.20
N ALA A 616 24.06 3.48 29.67
CA ALA A 616 25.25 4.28 29.96
C ALA A 616 25.93 4.85 28.71
N SER A 617 25.65 4.31 27.53
CA SER A 617 26.17 4.78 26.24
C SER A 617 25.06 4.66 25.19
N PRO A 618 24.00 5.47 25.32
CA PRO A 618 22.80 5.28 24.54
C PRO A 618 23.08 5.60 23.07
N PRO A 619 22.49 4.84 22.14
CA PRO A 619 22.54 5.18 20.73
C PRO A 619 21.87 6.54 20.50
N PRO A 620 22.24 7.27 19.42
CA PRO A 620 21.76 8.64 19.18
C PRO A 620 20.25 8.73 18.91
N SER A 621 19.57 7.60 18.71
CA SER A 621 18.13 7.57 18.44
C SER A 621 17.30 7.61 19.72
N VAL A 622 16.44 8.63 19.82
CA VAL A 622 15.46 8.76 20.91
C VAL A 622 14.48 7.57 20.96
N ASP A 623 14.16 6.94 19.82
CA ASP A 623 13.25 5.79 19.77
C ASP A 623 13.86 4.58 20.46
N VAL A 624 15.14 4.37 20.17
CA VAL A 624 15.90 3.30 20.78
C VAL A 624 16.13 3.61 22.27
N LEU A 625 16.36 4.88 22.63
CA LEU A 625 16.44 5.27 24.03
C LEU A 625 15.14 4.98 24.79
N ASN A 626 13.98 5.28 24.19
CA ASN A 626 12.67 4.92 24.75
C ASN A 626 12.53 3.40 24.93
N GLU A 627 12.93 2.61 23.94
CA GLU A 627 12.92 1.14 24.04
C GLU A 627 13.89 0.62 25.12
N ILE A 628 15.09 1.20 25.24
CA ILE A 628 16.06 0.89 26.30
C ILE A 628 15.45 1.18 27.68
N LEU A 629 14.86 2.36 27.87
CA LEU A 629 14.27 2.77 29.14
C LEU A 629 13.07 1.90 29.52
N GLU A 630 12.21 1.54 28.56
CA GLU A 630 11.12 0.58 28.77
C GLU A 630 11.68 -0.77 29.24
N VAL A 631 12.60 -1.35 28.46
CA VAL A 631 13.16 -2.70 28.73
C VAL A 631 13.87 -2.71 30.08
N ARG A 632 14.61 -1.65 30.41
CA ARG A 632 15.29 -1.46 31.69
C ARG A 632 14.32 -1.48 32.87
N ALA A 633 13.25 -0.69 32.81
CA ALA A 633 12.24 -0.66 33.87
C ALA A 633 11.59 -2.04 34.05
N ARG A 634 11.21 -2.70 32.94
CA ARG A 634 10.59 -4.04 32.97
C ARG A 634 11.50 -5.11 33.55
N LEU A 635 12.80 -5.07 33.23
CA LEU A 635 13.77 -6.02 33.79
C LEU A 635 13.90 -5.89 35.31
N TYR A 636 13.97 -4.67 35.84
CA TYR A 636 13.99 -4.46 37.29
C TYR A 636 12.68 -4.91 37.96
N LEU A 637 11.53 -4.67 37.32
CA LEU A 637 10.24 -5.15 37.80
C LEU A 637 10.20 -6.69 37.89
N GLN A 638 10.59 -7.39 36.81
CA GLN A 638 10.61 -8.85 36.74
C GLN A 638 11.68 -9.50 37.63
N ALA A 639 12.75 -8.77 37.95
CA ALA A 639 13.75 -9.18 38.95
C ALA A 639 13.32 -8.86 40.39
N HIS A 640 12.12 -8.28 40.59
CA HIS A 640 11.60 -7.80 41.87
C HIS A 640 12.51 -6.77 42.59
N ARG A 641 13.28 -6.00 41.82
CA ARG A 641 14.15 -4.92 42.31
C ARG A 641 13.41 -3.58 42.23
N PHE A 642 12.41 -3.42 43.11
CA PHE A 642 11.40 -2.36 42.98
C PHE A 642 11.92 -0.94 43.17
N GLU A 643 12.95 -0.74 44.01
CA GLU A 643 13.56 0.59 44.16
C GLU A 643 14.27 1.04 42.89
N GLU A 644 15.01 0.14 42.25
CA GLU A 644 15.65 0.40 40.97
C GLU A 644 14.64 0.52 39.84
N ALA A 645 13.56 -0.27 39.89
CA ALA A 645 12.45 -0.15 38.95
C ALA A 645 11.81 1.24 39.00
N LEU A 646 11.56 1.81 40.19
CA LEU A 646 11.03 3.16 40.33
C LEU A 646 11.95 4.20 39.69
N LYS A 647 13.26 4.12 39.93
CA LYS A 647 14.24 5.03 39.30
C LYS A 647 14.25 4.89 37.78
N ALA A 648 14.18 3.66 37.27
CA ALA A 648 14.11 3.41 35.82
C ALA A 648 12.81 3.94 35.20
N LEU A 649 11.68 3.84 35.92
CA LEU A 649 10.40 4.42 35.51
C LEU A 649 10.44 5.96 35.52
N ASP A 650 11.15 6.58 36.48
CA ASP A 650 11.36 8.02 36.53
C ASP A 650 12.22 8.51 35.36
N ASP A 651 13.32 7.81 35.05
CA ASP A 651 14.16 8.09 33.89
C ASP A 651 13.35 7.94 32.58
N TRP A 652 12.50 6.92 32.48
CA TRP A 652 11.61 6.73 31.33
C TRP A 652 10.57 7.84 31.21
N HIS A 653 9.99 8.26 32.32
CA HIS A 653 9.01 9.33 32.38
C HIS A 653 9.61 10.71 32.06
N ALA A 654 10.90 10.90 32.36
CA ALA A 654 11.63 12.13 32.10
C ALA A 654 11.91 12.37 30.61
N LEU A 655 11.63 11.41 29.72
CA LEU A 655 11.71 11.65 28.29
C LEU A 655 10.78 12.80 27.88
N PRO A 656 11.27 13.77 27.07
CA PRO A 656 10.53 14.97 26.72
C PRO A 656 9.33 14.72 25.79
N TYR A 657 9.13 13.49 25.32
CA TYR A 657 8.07 13.09 24.39
C TYR A 657 7.40 11.81 24.90
N ASP A 658 6.07 11.75 24.84
CA ASP A 658 5.32 10.51 25.11
C ASP A 658 5.30 9.62 23.85
N ILE A 659 6.35 8.83 23.68
CA ILE A 659 6.57 8.04 22.47
C ILE A 659 5.72 6.76 22.56
N TRP A 660 4.80 6.57 21.61
CA TRP A 660 3.87 5.43 21.54
C TRP A 660 2.97 5.27 22.78
N GLY A 661 2.70 6.36 23.50
CA GLY A 661 1.90 6.33 24.72
C GLY A 661 2.59 5.62 25.90
N SER A 662 3.92 5.63 25.98
CA SER A 662 4.68 4.99 27.06
C SER A 662 4.23 5.42 28.47
N LYS A 663 3.74 6.65 28.63
CA LYS A 663 3.33 7.20 29.94
C LYS A 663 2.25 6.38 30.66
N TRP A 664 1.32 5.74 29.94
CA TRP A 664 0.28 4.93 30.61
C TRP A 664 0.87 3.68 31.26
N ARG A 665 1.87 3.05 30.63
CA ARG A 665 2.53 1.85 31.17
C ARG A 665 3.31 2.21 32.42
N ILE A 666 4.03 3.32 32.37
CA ILE A 666 4.75 3.87 33.52
C ILE A 666 3.78 4.07 34.70
N ALA A 667 2.63 4.71 34.45
CA ALA A 667 1.62 4.95 35.47
C ALA A 667 1.07 3.63 36.05
N LEU A 668 0.77 2.63 35.22
CA LEU A 668 0.30 1.32 35.67
C LEU A 668 1.32 0.64 36.58
N TYR A 669 2.61 0.61 36.19
CA TYR A 669 3.64 0.01 37.04
C TYR A 669 3.82 0.77 38.35
N ARG A 670 3.83 2.11 38.34
CA ARG A 670 3.86 2.92 39.58
C ARG A 670 2.67 2.59 40.48
N ALA A 671 1.47 2.49 39.92
CA ALA A 671 0.27 2.13 40.67
C ALA A 671 0.39 0.75 41.32
N ILE A 672 0.93 -0.25 40.60
CA ILE A 672 1.21 -1.58 41.15
C ILE A 672 2.23 -1.51 42.30
N LEU A 673 3.31 -0.74 42.15
CA LEU A 673 4.38 -0.63 43.14
C LEU A 673 3.95 0.07 44.45
N ARG A 674 2.84 0.82 44.46
CA ARG A 674 2.25 1.36 45.71
C ARG A 674 1.74 0.25 46.64
N HIS A 675 1.43 -0.92 46.10
CA HIS A 675 0.93 -2.08 46.84
C HIS A 675 2.05 -3.09 47.11
N ALA A 676 3.01 -2.72 47.95
CA ALA A 676 4.25 -3.49 48.18
C ALA A 676 4.02 -4.96 48.61
N GLN A 677 2.89 -5.27 49.27
CA GLN A 677 2.56 -6.64 49.69
C GLN A 677 2.23 -7.57 48.51
N VAL A 678 1.71 -7.02 47.41
CA VAL A 678 1.20 -7.80 46.27
C VAL A 678 1.86 -7.43 44.94
N SER A 679 2.77 -6.45 44.93
CA SER A 679 3.41 -5.92 43.72
C SER A 679 4.14 -6.99 42.92
N ALA A 680 4.94 -7.85 43.57
CA ALA A 680 5.62 -8.97 42.92
C ALA A 680 4.66 -9.85 42.12
N ARG A 681 3.54 -10.21 42.75
CA ARG A 681 2.51 -11.05 42.15
C ARG A 681 1.82 -10.38 40.96
N LEU A 682 1.47 -9.10 41.10
CA LEU A 682 0.83 -8.34 40.02
C LEU A 682 1.78 -8.18 38.83
N ILE A 683 3.06 -7.90 39.08
CA ILE A 683 4.09 -7.82 38.04
C ILE A 683 4.26 -9.16 37.33
N ASP A 684 4.32 -10.29 38.05
CA ASP A 684 4.42 -11.62 37.43
C ASP A 684 3.23 -11.92 36.51
N GLY A 685 2.03 -11.51 36.91
CA GLY A 685 0.84 -11.61 36.07
C GLY A 685 0.94 -10.74 34.82
N VAL A 686 1.26 -9.45 34.97
CA VAL A 686 1.31 -8.47 33.88
C VAL A 686 2.42 -8.80 32.87
N GLU A 687 3.58 -9.24 33.34
CA GLU A 687 4.76 -9.53 32.50
C GLU A 687 4.83 -10.98 31.99
N SER A 688 3.81 -11.79 32.29
CA SER A 688 3.67 -13.13 31.72
C SER A 688 3.51 -13.08 30.19
N SER A 689 3.80 -14.21 29.52
CA SER A 689 3.63 -14.31 28.06
C SER A 689 2.19 -14.08 27.60
N ASN A 690 1.22 -14.33 28.48
CA ASN A 690 -0.17 -13.98 28.30
C ASN A 690 -0.72 -13.41 29.62
N TRP A 691 -0.76 -12.08 29.70
CA TRP A 691 -1.22 -11.31 30.86
C TRP A 691 -2.68 -11.59 31.27
N CYS A 692 -3.47 -12.23 30.41
CA CYS A 692 -4.83 -12.68 30.69
C CYS A 692 -5.02 -14.19 30.75
N SER A 693 -3.94 -14.96 30.82
CA SER A 693 -4.01 -16.39 31.08
C SER A 693 -4.73 -16.68 32.41
N LEU A 694 -5.30 -17.88 32.54
CA LEU A 694 -5.90 -18.31 33.81
C LEU A 694 -4.91 -18.20 34.98
N ALA A 695 -3.62 -18.45 34.73
CA ALA A 695 -2.56 -18.28 35.73
C ALA A 695 -2.44 -16.81 36.16
N SER A 696 -2.36 -15.87 35.22
CA SER A 696 -2.27 -14.44 35.50
C SER A 696 -3.52 -13.92 36.22
N GLN A 697 -4.72 -14.35 35.81
CA GLN A 697 -5.97 -14.03 36.50
C GLN A 697 -6.00 -14.55 37.94
N ASN A 698 -5.47 -15.76 38.19
CA ASN A 698 -5.33 -16.29 39.54
C ASN A 698 -4.37 -15.46 40.38
N GLN A 699 -3.27 -14.96 39.79
CA GLN A 699 -2.37 -14.03 40.49
C GLN A 699 -3.10 -12.74 40.89
N TYR A 700 -3.91 -12.15 40.01
CA TYR A 700 -4.68 -10.94 40.34
C TYR A 700 -5.73 -11.20 41.43
N ARG A 701 -6.46 -12.32 41.37
CA ARG A 701 -7.44 -12.69 42.41
C ARG A 701 -6.77 -12.94 43.76
N GLN A 702 -5.60 -13.57 43.76
CA GLN A 702 -4.86 -13.83 45.00
C GLN A 702 -4.28 -12.54 45.59
N ALA A 703 -3.79 -11.62 44.74
CA ALA A 703 -3.42 -10.27 45.17
C ALA A 703 -4.59 -9.56 45.86
N LEU A 704 -5.80 -9.60 45.31
CA LEU A 704 -6.98 -8.99 45.94
C LEU A 704 -7.42 -9.65 47.26
N LYS A 705 -7.06 -10.91 47.51
CA LYS A 705 -7.30 -11.54 48.82
C LYS A 705 -6.34 -11.04 49.89
N GLU A 706 -5.12 -10.70 49.50
CA GLU A 706 -4.07 -10.24 50.40
C GLU A 706 -4.12 -8.72 50.61
N ASP A 707 -4.38 -7.98 49.53
CA ASP A 707 -4.60 -6.53 49.55
C ASP A 707 -5.86 -6.19 48.71
N PRO A 708 -7.04 -6.11 49.36
CA PRO A 708 -8.28 -5.73 48.67
C PRO A 708 -8.28 -4.30 48.10
N SER A 709 -7.34 -3.44 48.51
CA SER A 709 -7.21 -2.07 48.01
C SER A 709 -6.33 -1.97 46.76
N ALA A 710 -5.79 -3.09 46.28
CA ALA A 710 -4.95 -3.14 45.08
C ALA A 710 -5.76 -2.88 43.80
N THR A 711 -6.09 -1.61 43.57
CA THR A 711 -6.88 -1.11 42.44
C THR A 711 -6.35 -1.54 41.07
N PRO A 712 -5.02 -1.68 40.80
CA PRO A 712 -4.57 -2.21 39.51
C PRO A 712 -5.04 -3.65 39.25
N ALA A 713 -5.19 -4.48 40.29
CA ALA A 713 -5.66 -5.86 40.16
C ALA A 713 -7.13 -5.92 39.75
N HIS A 714 -7.96 -5.00 40.28
CA HIS A 714 -9.35 -4.82 39.84
C HIS A 714 -9.43 -4.48 38.35
N TYR A 715 -8.64 -3.50 37.90
CA TYR A 715 -8.57 -3.14 36.47
C TYR A 715 -8.15 -4.32 35.60
N LEU A 716 -7.08 -5.04 35.95
CA LEU A 716 -6.55 -6.15 35.17
C LEU A 716 -7.56 -7.30 35.03
N LEU A 717 -8.31 -7.63 36.09
CA LEU A 717 -9.35 -8.66 36.03
C LEU A 717 -10.49 -8.27 35.10
N VAL A 718 -10.99 -7.03 35.19
CA VAL A 718 -12.06 -6.57 34.31
C VAL A 718 -11.57 -6.54 32.86
N ARG A 719 -10.34 -6.06 32.64
CA ARG A 719 -9.70 -6.06 31.33
C ARG A 719 -9.61 -7.45 30.71
N CYS A 720 -9.21 -8.47 31.47
CA CYS A 720 -9.17 -9.85 30.98
C CYS A 720 -10.55 -10.41 30.68
N ALA A 721 -11.56 -10.08 31.49
CA ALA A 721 -12.93 -10.51 31.20
C ALA A 721 -13.49 -9.87 29.91
N LEU A 722 -13.05 -8.64 29.61
CA LEU A 722 -13.44 -7.93 28.39
C LEU A 722 -12.71 -8.41 27.12
N GLU A 723 -11.65 -9.22 27.24
CA GLU A 723 -11.03 -9.90 26.07
C GLU A 723 -11.95 -10.97 25.48
N ASP A 724 -12.72 -11.68 26.32
CA ASP A 724 -13.72 -12.62 25.84
C ASP A 724 -15.00 -11.85 25.43
N SER A 725 -15.12 -11.62 24.12
CA SER A 725 -16.30 -10.99 23.51
C SER A 725 -17.63 -11.72 23.79
N ARG A 726 -17.63 -12.91 24.39
CA ARG A 726 -18.84 -13.69 24.73
C ARG A 726 -19.12 -13.74 26.23
N ALA A 727 -18.16 -13.40 27.10
CA ALA A 727 -18.35 -13.45 28.55
C ALA A 727 -19.36 -12.38 29.04
N PRO A 728 -20.40 -12.74 29.81
CA PRO A 728 -21.32 -11.76 30.36
C PRO A 728 -20.60 -10.83 31.35
N ILE A 729 -20.99 -9.55 31.38
CA ILE A 729 -20.59 -8.67 32.49
C ILE A 729 -21.49 -9.04 33.67
N ASP A 730 -21.00 -9.91 34.55
CA ASP A 730 -21.68 -10.27 35.79
C ASP A 730 -21.51 -9.18 36.87
N GLU A 731 -22.26 -9.32 37.97
CA GLU A 731 -22.21 -8.39 39.11
C GLU A 731 -20.79 -8.28 39.72
N ILE A 732 -20.00 -9.35 39.66
CA ILE A 732 -18.63 -9.40 40.21
C ILE A 732 -17.71 -8.48 39.39
N LEU A 733 -17.81 -8.55 38.06
CA LEU A 733 -17.04 -7.68 37.17
C LEU A 733 -17.47 -6.22 37.27
N GLN A 734 -18.76 -5.95 37.45
CA GLN A 734 -19.26 -4.59 37.70
C GLN A 734 -18.69 -4.03 39.00
N GLU A 735 -18.62 -4.84 40.05
CA GLU A 735 -18.04 -4.43 41.33
C GLU A 735 -16.54 -4.15 41.21
N HIS A 736 -15.77 -4.99 40.51
CA HIS A 736 -14.36 -4.70 40.24
C HIS A 736 -14.15 -3.43 39.42
N ALA A 737 -15.00 -3.20 38.40
CA ALA A 737 -14.94 -1.98 37.60
C ALA A 737 -15.23 -0.75 38.46
N ARG A 738 -16.27 -0.81 39.30
CA ARG A 738 -16.67 0.27 40.23
C ARG A 738 -15.54 0.61 41.20
N LYS A 739 -14.98 -0.40 41.88
CA LYS A 739 -13.85 -0.20 42.80
C LYS A 739 -12.68 0.49 42.12
N PHE A 740 -12.29 0.04 40.92
CA PHE A 740 -11.22 0.70 40.18
C PHE A 740 -11.56 2.16 39.82
N LEU A 741 -12.77 2.42 39.32
CA LEU A 741 -13.20 3.77 38.92
C LEU A 741 -13.30 4.75 40.09
N GLU A 742 -13.69 4.27 41.28
CA GLU A 742 -13.88 5.08 42.49
C GLU A 742 -12.57 5.26 43.27
N GLU A 743 -11.78 4.21 43.46
CA GLU A 743 -10.68 4.19 44.43
C GLU A 743 -9.31 4.53 43.83
N GLU A 744 -9.11 4.43 42.51
CA GLU A 744 -7.80 4.67 41.88
C GLU A 744 -7.56 6.16 41.55
N PRO A 745 -6.61 6.88 42.17
CA PRO A 745 -6.45 8.31 41.93
C PRO A 745 -5.65 8.66 40.66
N GLU A 746 -4.73 7.81 40.19
CA GLU A 746 -3.67 8.23 39.24
C GLU A 746 -3.79 7.60 37.84
N LEU A 747 -4.64 6.60 37.64
CA LEU A 747 -4.79 5.91 36.35
C LEU A 747 -5.95 6.46 35.49
N GLY A 748 -6.03 7.78 35.32
CA GLY A 748 -7.10 8.44 34.55
C GLY A 748 -7.30 7.86 33.14
N PHE A 749 -6.23 7.66 32.38
CA PHE A 749 -6.28 7.04 31.05
C PHE A 749 -6.86 5.61 31.07
N ALA A 750 -6.49 4.80 32.06
CA ALA A 750 -7.01 3.44 32.19
C ALA A 750 -8.49 3.45 32.58
N LYS A 751 -8.96 4.44 33.35
CA LYS A 751 -10.39 4.66 33.61
C LYS A 751 -11.16 5.02 32.35
N VAL A 752 -10.64 5.96 31.55
CA VAL A 752 -11.19 6.31 30.23
C VAL A 752 -11.31 5.06 29.35
N ARG A 753 -10.21 4.30 29.23
CA ARG A 753 -10.20 3.08 28.42
C ARG A 753 -11.16 2.01 28.94
N LEU A 754 -11.26 1.83 30.25
CA LEU A 754 -12.18 0.88 30.86
C LEU A 754 -13.64 1.27 30.59
N LEU A 755 -14.00 2.53 30.81
CA LEU A 755 -15.34 3.05 30.55
C LEU A 755 -15.73 2.89 29.07
N ARG A 756 -14.81 3.17 28.15
CA ARG A 756 -15.04 2.95 26.71
C ARG A 756 -15.40 1.50 26.42
N LEU A 757 -14.59 0.55 26.91
CA LEU A 757 -14.84 -0.88 26.69
C LEU A 757 -16.17 -1.35 27.33
N LEU A 758 -16.48 -0.88 28.53
CA LEU A 758 -17.74 -1.17 29.21
C LEU A 758 -18.93 -0.58 28.45
N GLY A 759 -18.81 0.66 27.97
CA GLY A 759 -19.79 1.35 27.13
C GLY A 759 -20.07 0.59 25.84
N GLU A 760 -19.02 0.23 25.10
CA GLU A 760 -19.12 -0.57 23.88
C GLU A 760 -19.71 -1.97 24.14
N ARG A 761 -19.40 -2.59 25.29
CA ARG A 761 -19.95 -3.89 25.66
C ARG A 761 -21.44 -3.80 26.00
N ALA A 762 -21.83 -2.79 26.77
CA ALA A 762 -23.23 -2.51 27.09
C ALA A 762 -24.03 -2.19 25.82
N PHE A 763 -23.46 -1.39 24.92
CA PHE A 763 -24.06 -1.06 23.62
C PHE A 763 -24.31 -2.34 22.80
N ARG A 764 -23.29 -3.19 22.66
CA ARG A 764 -23.38 -4.48 21.93
C ARG A 764 -24.39 -5.47 22.50
N THR A 765 -24.66 -5.41 23.80
CA THR A 765 -25.62 -6.30 24.47
C THR A 765 -27.02 -5.70 24.53
N GLY A 766 -27.27 -4.56 23.89
CA GLY A 766 -28.56 -3.88 23.85
C GLY A 766 -28.88 -3.04 25.09
N HIS A 767 -27.96 -2.95 26.05
CA HIS A 767 -28.10 -2.13 27.26
C HIS A 767 -27.73 -0.67 26.99
N LEU A 768 -28.49 -0.01 26.10
CA LEU A 768 -28.17 1.32 25.58
C LEU A 768 -28.07 2.41 26.66
N ASP A 769 -28.90 2.35 27.70
CA ASP A 769 -28.87 3.30 28.82
C ASP A 769 -27.60 3.14 29.67
N GLN A 770 -27.20 1.89 29.91
CA GLN A 770 -25.97 1.58 30.62
C GLN A 770 -24.74 2.01 29.80
N ALA A 771 -24.78 1.79 28.48
CA ALA A 771 -23.73 2.24 27.57
C ALA A 771 -23.56 3.76 27.64
N LEU A 772 -24.67 4.50 27.53
CA LEU A 772 -24.67 5.95 27.65
C LEU A 772 -24.10 6.40 29.00
N GLY A 773 -24.51 5.76 30.09
CA GLY A 773 -24.00 6.06 31.43
C GLY A 773 -22.50 5.86 31.59
N TYR A 774 -21.88 4.90 30.89
CA TYR A 774 -20.42 4.75 30.87
C TYR A 774 -19.74 5.83 30.04
N PHE A 775 -20.25 6.13 28.83
CA PHE A 775 -19.67 7.18 27.98
C PHE A 775 -19.76 8.56 28.65
N GLU A 776 -20.87 8.90 29.31
CA GLU A 776 -21.05 10.17 30.03
C GLU A 776 -20.12 10.36 31.24
N GLN A 777 -19.48 9.30 31.71
CA GLN A 777 -18.46 9.37 32.76
C GLN A 777 -17.06 9.68 32.23
N LEU A 778 -16.79 9.43 30.93
CA LEU A 778 -15.48 9.70 30.32
C LEU A 778 -14.95 11.10 30.61
N PRO A 779 -15.75 12.19 30.49
CA PRO A 779 -15.28 13.55 30.72
C PRO A 779 -14.84 13.87 32.15
N ARG A 780 -15.14 12.98 33.13
CA ARG A 780 -14.68 13.13 34.52
C ARG A 780 -13.18 12.88 34.65
N TYR A 781 -12.59 12.11 33.75
CA TYR A 781 -11.21 11.65 33.84
C TYR A 781 -10.31 12.24 32.76
N ASP A 782 -10.86 12.57 31.61
CA ASP A 782 -10.19 13.36 30.58
C ASP A 782 -11.24 14.25 29.90
N ASN A 783 -11.07 15.57 30.03
CA ASN A 783 -11.96 16.55 29.41
C ASN A 783 -11.39 17.07 28.08
N SER A 784 -10.45 16.33 27.48
CA SER A 784 -9.95 16.61 26.15
C SER A 784 -11.13 16.70 25.18
N PRO A 785 -11.16 17.68 24.29
CA PRO A 785 -12.35 17.82 23.46
C PRO A 785 -12.53 16.65 22.48
N THR A 786 -11.44 15.95 22.10
CA THR A 786 -11.50 14.66 21.41
C THR A 786 -12.39 13.65 22.14
N LEU A 787 -12.21 13.50 23.45
CA LEU A 787 -13.02 12.58 24.24
C LEU A 787 -14.47 13.06 24.40
N LEU A 788 -14.68 14.37 24.58
CA LEU A 788 -16.04 14.93 24.63
C LEU A 788 -16.82 14.66 23.34
N GLN A 789 -16.14 14.65 22.20
CA GLN A 789 -16.74 14.38 20.90
C GLN A 789 -16.96 12.90 20.66
N GLU A 790 -16.08 12.04 21.15
CA GLU A 790 -16.35 10.60 21.19
C GLU A 790 -17.64 10.33 21.97
N VAL A 791 -17.82 10.98 23.14
CA VAL A 791 -19.06 10.85 23.92
C VAL A 791 -20.28 11.30 23.11
N GLU A 792 -20.18 12.40 22.38
CA GLU A 792 -21.28 12.89 21.55
C GLU A 792 -21.54 11.96 20.35
N ALA A 793 -20.50 11.43 19.70
CA ALA A 793 -20.64 10.45 18.63
C ALA A 793 -21.34 9.17 19.13
N TRP A 794 -21.01 8.70 20.34
CA TRP A 794 -21.73 7.59 20.97
C TRP A 794 -23.17 7.94 21.33
N ARG A 795 -23.45 9.17 21.76
CA ARG A 795 -24.83 9.64 21.98
C ARG A 795 -25.64 9.63 20.70
N GLU A 796 -25.09 10.18 19.62
CA GLU A 796 -25.71 10.17 18.29
C GLU A 796 -25.98 8.72 17.83
N ARG A 797 -24.99 7.83 18.01
CA ARG A 797 -25.11 6.41 17.65
C ARG A 797 -26.14 5.65 18.48
N ILE A 798 -26.19 5.88 19.79
CA ILE A 798 -27.19 5.30 20.68
C ILE A 798 -28.59 5.81 20.31
N ALA A 799 -28.74 7.10 20.03
CA ALA A 799 -30.01 7.67 19.59
C ALA A 799 -30.47 7.07 18.26
N TRP A 800 -29.56 6.90 17.30
CA TRP A 800 -29.82 6.24 16.03
C TRP A 800 -30.26 4.78 16.21
N ASN A 801 -29.57 4.02 17.05
CA ASN A 801 -29.89 2.62 17.32
C ASN A 801 -31.30 2.49 17.95
N ARG A 802 -31.66 3.36 18.90
CA ARG A 802 -33.02 3.43 19.48
C ARG A 802 -34.11 3.66 18.43
N GLN A 803 -33.85 4.46 17.40
CA GLN A 803 -34.82 4.78 16.35
C GLN A 803 -35.03 3.62 15.37
N ARG A 804 -34.00 2.81 15.11
CA ARG A 804 -34.07 1.69 14.15
C ARG A 804 -34.70 0.43 14.75
N GLY A 805 -34.71 0.31 16.08
CA GLY A 805 -35.11 -0.91 16.80
C GLY A 805 -34.01 -1.97 16.78
N PRO A 806 -34.09 -3.03 17.62
CA PRO A 806 -33.11 -4.11 17.61
C PRO A 806 -33.12 -4.82 16.24
N ALA A 807 -31.93 -4.99 15.67
CA ALA A 807 -31.70 -5.63 14.37
C ALA A 807 -31.81 -7.16 14.40
#